data_AF-A0A225DYS2-F1
#
_entry.id   AF-A0A225DYS2-F1
#
_cell.length_a   1.000
_cell.length_b   1.000
_cell.length_c   1.000
_cell.angle_alpha   90.00
_cell.angle_beta   90.00
_cell.angle_gamma   90.00
#
_symmetry.space_group_name_H-M   'P 1'
#
loop_
_entity.id
_entity.type
_entity.pdbx_description
1 polymer ?
#
loop_
_entity_poly.entity_id
_entity_poly.type
_entity_poly.pdbx_seq_one_letter_code
_entity_poly.pdbx_strand_id
1 'polypeptide(L)'
;MRARGFSSRRPILAYQPALVDLESRIVPTFDGNQIFPLDNPWNQVITNAPVSANSAAIIAHLVSEGNAGVHPDFGNPVTDGALYGIPVNVVDNTVPPVPVIIPPDGYGDESDNEPVPIPANAVIEGDGPTGPASPVGRGDSHLIVYDKSTNVVYEMYLAARPTETTFPSYDVNTPGPAHQTGSWGAYSLSVWDLNQDTFRTIGWTSADAAGLPIMPGLVRPDEALPTSEGGQGAIDHAIRMTVEETQDMFVYPASHEASDETDSDLPRMGDRFRLNASFQIPDDWAPEVKAVAQAMKDYGLIVADNGSNMYFQGTPSSLWDMDSMLQLQSAIHASDFEVVDLTPIVTGLNVAAGSPSGGTTLTITGQNFSGASGNLHVLFGGTEATSFTIVSDTQITVTTPAHAAGLVDVQVQSGSDQTDSDGNSVFFGYGTSATSTADQFTFTNTVPPSSPPGVPPTPPVAPPSPPVAPPTPPVVPPTPPVVPPTPPVVPPTPPTVPPSPPAVPPSPPTAPPVVPPVAPPVVPPAIPPIVPPVVSPSPPLVPPPPSPPGVPPPPLSPPGVPPPPSSPPGVPPASPSPVLIGTSQYAVGSDAGGNGIVTLYNADQSVALTADPFPGFTGGVRVAAADFNSDGTDDIVAGTGPGGPSHVEIIDGKTGQVLFSVDPFEASFTGGVFVAAGDLNGDGVPDLIVTPDQGGGPRVRVFDGKTFGLMADFFGIDDTGFRGGARAAVGDLTGAGYGDLIVSAGFGGGPRIAGYDGKSLATGNPVKLFADFYAFEPTLSNGAYVAVGDVNGDGHADIIAGGGPGGGPRVTVFDGASLLANTKTVVADFFAGDPSNRGGIRVAVKNLDGSDQASLVVGAGTGAGSAITTYTGAAIMAAPSSPAALYTFDAQPGFAGGVFVG
;
A
#
# COMPACT_ATOMS: atom_id res chain seq x y z
N MET A 1 -52.13 -2.12 -13.83
CA MET A 1 -52.82 -1.37 -12.76
C MET A 1 -52.69 -2.12 -11.43
N ARG A 2 -51.77 -1.68 -10.57
CA ARG A 2 -51.98 -1.37 -9.14
C ARG A 2 -50.61 -0.97 -8.56
N ALA A 3 -50.44 0.32 -8.38
CA ALA A 3 -49.37 0.89 -7.59
C ALA A 3 -49.56 0.51 -6.11
N ARG A 4 -48.48 0.19 -5.42
CA ARG A 4 -48.36 0.38 -3.96
C ARG A 4 -47.02 1.08 -3.70
N GLY A 5 -47.10 2.12 -2.89
CA GLY A 5 -46.10 3.19 -2.82
C GLY A 5 -44.82 2.78 -2.11
N PHE A 6 -43.71 3.30 -2.65
CA PHE A 6 -42.46 3.47 -1.93
C PHE A 6 -42.69 4.50 -0.81
N SER A 7 -42.61 4.04 0.44
CA SER A 7 -42.49 4.92 1.59
C SER A 7 -41.06 5.43 1.63
N SER A 8 -40.87 6.73 1.39
CA SER A 8 -39.60 7.42 1.62
C SER A 8 -39.29 7.41 3.13
N ARG A 9 -38.52 6.42 3.60
CA ARG A 9 -37.75 6.59 4.84
C ARG A 9 -36.52 7.39 4.47
N ARG A 10 -36.37 8.57 5.08
CA ARG A 10 -35.13 9.35 5.02
C ARG A 10 -34.02 8.46 5.59
N PRO A 11 -32.88 8.28 4.90
CA PRO A 11 -31.74 7.65 5.55
C PRO A 11 -31.34 8.56 6.72
N ILE A 12 -31.27 7.98 7.91
CA ILE A 12 -30.46 8.53 8.98
C ILE A 12 -29.04 8.52 8.41
N LEU A 13 -28.39 9.67 8.33
CA LEU A 13 -26.98 9.75 7.99
C LEU A 13 -26.23 9.00 9.09
N ALA A 14 -25.90 7.73 8.84
CA ALA A 14 -24.82 7.06 9.53
C ALA A 14 -23.55 7.82 9.15
N TYR A 15 -22.90 8.38 10.16
CA TYR A 15 -21.61 9.06 10.02
C TYR A 15 -20.60 8.01 9.56
N GLN A 16 -20.09 8.14 8.33
CA GLN A 16 -18.93 7.35 7.92
C GLN A 16 -17.69 8.01 8.53
N PRO A 17 -16.95 7.32 9.42
CA PRO A 17 -15.64 7.81 9.81
C PRO A 17 -14.80 8.00 8.55
N ALA A 18 -14.06 9.11 8.48
CA ALA A 18 -13.14 9.31 7.39
C ALA A 18 -12.11 8.19 7.42
N LEU A 19 -12.07 7.38 6.35
CA LEU A 19 -10.96 6.50 6.01
C LEU A 19 -9.71 7.36 5.88
N VAL A 20 -8.99 7.51 6.99
CA VAL A 20 -7.58 7.82 6.98
C VAL A 20 -6.91 6.47 6.85
N ASP A 21 -5.92 6.36 5.95
CA ASP A 21 -5.08 5.17 5.90
C ASP A 21 -4.69 4.83 7.34
N LEU A 22 -5.03 3.61 7.76
CA LEU A 22 -4.44 2.97 8.91
C LEU A 22 -2.90 3.12 8.78
N GLU A 23 -2.15 2.94 9.87
CA GLU A 23 -0.68 2.83 9.88
C GLU A 23 -0.11 2.36 8.53
N SER A 24 1.01 2.90 8.05
CA SER A 24 1.53 2.56 6.72
C SER A 24 1.61 1.04 6.53
N ARG A 25 0.62 0.47 5.83
CA ARG A 25 0.50 -0.95 5.51
C ARG A 25 0.75 -1.11 4.02
N ILE A 26 1.56 -2.10 3.67
CA ILE A 26 1.62 -2.57 2.29
C ILE A 26 0.23 -3.15 2.01
N VAL A 27 -0.41 -2.60 0.99
CA VAL A 27 -1.76 -2.99 0.63
C VAL A 27 -1.65 -4.24 -0.24
N PRO A 28 -2.39 -5.32 0.05
CA PRO A 28 -2.47 -6.45 -0.84
C PRO A 28 -2.87 -6.00 -2.24
N THR A 29 -2.03 -6.29 -3.23
CA THR A 29 -2.34 -5.97 -4.62
C THR A 29 -2.32 -7.20 -5.50
N PHE A 30 -3.15 -7.18 -6.54
CA PHE A 30 -3.11 -8.13 -7.62
C PHE A 30 -3.36 -7.41 -8.94
N ASP A 31 -2.47 -7.65 -9.91
CA ASP A 31 -2.44 -6.92 -11.19
C ASP A 31 -2.44 -5.37 -11.04
N GLY A 32 -1.86 -4.87 -9.94
CA GLY A 32 -1.74 -3.43 -9.65
C GLY A 32 -2.96 -2.80 -8.97
N ASN A 33 -4.01 -3.57 -8.69
CA ASN A 33 -5.17 -3.10 -7.93
C ASN A 33 -5.11 -3.58 -6.48
N GLN A 34 -5.58 -2.74 -5.56
CA GLN A 34 -5.78 -3.09 -4.15
C GLN A 34 -6.89 -4.15 -4.00
N ILE A 35 -6.63 -5.19 -3.20
CA ILE A 35 -7.63 -6.18 -2.78
C ILE A 35 -8.21 -5.76 -1.44
N PHE A 36 -9.45 -5.26 -1.48
CA PHE A 36 -10.21 -4.72 -0.36
C PHE A 36 -9.59 -3.50 0.34
N PRO A 37 -10.41 -2.67 1.00
CA PRO A 37 -9.94 -1.63 1.90
C PRO A 37 -9.00 -2.15 3.00
N LEU A 38 -8.14 -1.28 3.53
CA LEU A 38 -7.17 -1.66 4.58
C LEU A 38 -7.83 -2.08 5.90
N ASP A 39 -9.05 -1.62 6.14
CA ASP A 39 -9.83 -1.98 7.33
C ASP A 39 -10.70 -3.23 7.14
N ASN A 40 -10.50 -3.93 6.02
CA ASN A 40 -11.12 -5.22 5.77
C ASN A 40 -10.52 -6.33 6.67
N PRO A 41 -11.31 -7.27 7.17
CA PRO A 41 -10.85 -8.43 7.94
C PRO A 41 -9.77 -9.29 7.29
N TRP A 42 -9.72 -9.34 5.95
CA TRP A 42 -8.62 -9.99 5.23
C TRP A 42 -7.28 -9.29 5.49
N ASN A 43 -7.29 -7.97 5.67
CA ASN A 43 -6.13 -7.11 5.82
C ASN A 43 -5.84 -6.73 7.28
N GLN A 44 -6.58 -7.33 8.24
CA GLN A 44 -6.39 -7.09 9.66
C GLN A 44 -5.14 -7.79 10.19
N VAL A 45 -4.21 -7.01 10.73
CA VAL A 45 -3.07 -7.51 11.52
C VAL A 45 -3.57 -8.02 12.86
N ILE A 46 -3.22 -9.26 13.19
CA ILE A 46 -3.64 -9.96 14.40
C ILE A 46 -2.46 -10.36 15.30
N THR A 47 -1.23 -9.94 15.01
CA THR A 47 0.00 -10.40 15.71
C THR A 47 -0.12 -10.30 17.24
N ASN A 48 -0.83 -9.29 17.75
CA ASN A 48 -1.00 -9.04 19.19
C ASN A 48 -2.41 -9.38 19.72
N ALA A 49 -3.31 -9.91 18.88
CA ALA A 49 -4.64 -10.28 19.32
C ALA A 49 -4.61 -11.27 20.52
N PRO A 50 -5.49 -11.12 21.52
CA PRO A 50 -5.62 -12.09 22.59
C PRO A 50 -5.93 -13.49 22.07
N VAL A 51 -5.46 -14.52 22.78
CA VAL A 51 -5.88 -15.89 22.53
C VAL A 51 -7.32 -16.07 23.01
N SER A 52 -8.15 -16.68 22.17
CA SER A 52 -9.53 -17.03 22.51
C SER A 52 -9.57 -18.03 23.65
N ALA A 53 -10.55 -17.89 24.56
CA ALA A 53 -10.69 -18.73 25.73
C ALA A 53 -10.89 -20.22 25.40
N ASN A 54 -11.50 -20.54 24.25
CA ASN A 54 -11.71 -21.92 23.78
C ASN A 54 -10.59 -22.44 22.86
N SER A 55 -9.54 -21.65 22.58
CA SER A 55 -8.47 -22.04 21.65
C SER A 55 -7.86 -23.39 21.99
N ALA A 56 -7.57 -23.68 23.26
CA ALA A 56 -6.94 -24.94 23.64
C ALA A 56 -7.82 -26.18 23.35
N ALA A 57 -9.15 -26.02 23.42
CA ALA A 57 -10.09 -27.10 23.13
C ALA A 57 -10.16 -27.36 21.62
N ILE A 58 -10.28 -26.29 20.82
CA ILE A 58 -10.27 -26.36 19.34
C ILE A 58 -8.98 -27.01 18.83
N ILE A 59 -7.82 -26.55 19.31
CA ILE A 59 -6.54 -27.14 18.90
C ILE A 59 -6.43 -28.61 19.34
N ALA A 60 -6.91 -28.96 20.54
CA ALA A 60 -6.90 -30.35 21.01
C ALA A 60 -7.81 -31.25 20.16
N HIS A 61 -8.95 -30.74 19.71
CA HIS A 61 -9.86 -31.45 18.81
C HIS A 61 -9.18 -31.75 17.46
N LEU A 62 -8.65 -30.74 16.77
CA LEU A 62 -7.93 -30.92 15.49
C LEU A 62 -6.76 -31.91 15.60
N VAL A 63 -5.99 -31.83 16.70
CA VAL A 63 -4.89 -32.77 16.96
C VAL A 63 -5.40 -34.21 17.19
N SER A 64 -6.59 -34.37 17.74
CA SER A 64 -7.17 -35.69 18.04
C SER A 64 -7.67 -36.45 16.81
N GLU A 65 -8.04 -35.72 15.74
CA GLU A 65 -8.50 -36.28 14.47
C GLU A 65 -7.34 -36.84 13.61
N GLY A 66 -6.12 -36.37 13.87
CA GLY A 66 -4.90 -36.86 13.23
C GLY A 66 -4.45 -36.03 12.03
N ASN A 67 -3.20 -36.25 11.58
CA ASN A 67 -2.50 -35.49 10.53
C ASN A 67 -2.71 -33.96 10.58
N ALA A 68 -2.39 -33.34 11.70
CA ALA A 68 -2.61 -31.92 11.92
C ALA A 68 -1.49 -31.00 11.34
N GLY A 69 -0.66 -31.47 10.41
CA GLY A 69 0.34 -30.63 9.74
C GLY A 69 -0.33 -29.66 8.77
N VAL A 70 0.17 -28.42 8.66
CA VAL A 70 -0.40 -27.48 7.66
C VAL A 70 -0.14 -27.99 6.25
N HIS A 71 -1.17 -28.05 5.41
CA HIS A 71 -1.05 -28.62 4.08
C HIS A 71 -1.24 -27.54 3.00
N PRO A 72 -0.21 -27.22 2.19
CA PRO A 72 -0.40 -26.41 1.00
C PRO A 72 -1.26 -27.17 -0.01
N ASP A 73 -2.49 -26.70 -0.25
CA ASP A 73 -3.45 -27.29 -1.18
C ASP A 73 -3.34 -26.63 -2.57
N PHE A 74 -2.11 -26.60 -3.08
CA PHE A 74 -1.74 -26.06 -4.39
C PHE A 74 -0.37 -26.59 -4.81
N GLY A 75 -0.05 -26.49 -6.10
CA GLY A 75 1.12 -27.16 -6.65
C GLY A 75 1.74 -26.51 -7.87
N ASN A 76 2.82 -27.13 -8.31
CA ASN A 76 3.53 -26.77 -9.53
C ASN A 76 3.13 -27.73 -10.66
N PRO A 77 2.37 -27.26 -11.67
CA PRO A 77 1.86 -28.13 -12.73
C PRO A 77 2.96 -28.75 -13.60
N VAL A 78 4.18 -28.20 -13.58
CA VAL A 78 5.33 -28.73 -14.32
C VAL A 78 5.91 -29.96 -13.63
N THR A 79 6.00 -29.96 -12.29
CA THR A 79 6.53 -31.09 -11.51
C THR A 79 5.47 -32.11 -11.16
N ASP A 80 4.26 -31.64 -10.87
CA ASP A 80 3.19 -32.47 -10.30
C ASP A 80 2.31 -33.07 -11.41
N GLY A 81 2.37 -32.51 -12.62
CA GLY A 81 1.62 -32.96 -13.79
C GLY A 81 0.11 -32.69 -13.71
N ALA A 82 -0.35 -31.93 -12.70
CA ALA A 82 -1.73 -31.52 -12.48
C ALA A 82 -1.79 -30.02 -12.14
N LEU A 83 -2.87 -29.34 -12.53
CA LEU A 83 -3.12 -27.96 -12.14
C LEU A 83 -3.74 -27.95 -10.72
N TYR A 84 -2.90 -28.23 -9.72
CA TYR A 84 -3.32 -28.39 -8.33
C TYR A 84 -3.40 -27.03 -7.61
N GLY A 85 -4.53 -26.75 -6.94
CA GLY A 85 -4.89 -25.45 -6.39
C GLY A 85 -5.97 -24.74 -7.21
N ILE A 86 -6.33 -23.51 -6.84
CA ILE A 86 -7.45 -22.76 -7.42
C ILE A 86 -6.93 -21.71 -8.43
N PRO A 87 -7.18 -21.86 -9.74
CA PRO A 87 -6.73 -20.92 -10.75
C PRO A 87 -7.53 -19.61 -10.72
N VAL A 88 -6.86 -18.48 -10.93
CA VAL A 88 -7.49 -17.16 -11.14
C VAL A 88 -7.44 -16.79 -12.62
N ASN A 89 -8.60 -16.62 -13.26
CA ASN A 89 -8.69 -16.22 -14.65
C ASN A 89 -8.80 -14.70 -14.76
N VAL A 90 -7.71 -14.04 -15.15
CA VAL A 90 -7.67 -12.58 -15.29
C VAL A 90 -8.27 -12.14 -16.62
N VAL A 91 -9.20 -11.18 -16.57
CA VAL A 91 -9.85 -10.55 -17.72
C VAL A 91 -9.86 -9.03 -17.57
N ASP A 92 -10.29 -8.35 -18.63
CA ASP A 92 -10.57 -6.92 -18.66
C ASP A 92 -11.88 -6.65 -19.42
N ASN A 93 -12.22 -5.37 -19.59
CA ASN A 93 -13.43 -4.91 -20.27
C ASN A 93 -13.57 -5.35 -21.74
N THR A 94 -12.60 -6.06 -22.31
CA THR A 94 -12.70 -6.63 -23.67
C THR A 94 -13.42 -7.98 -23.70
N VAL A 95 -13.54 -8.68 -22.56
CA VAL A 95 -14.23 -9.96 -22.48
C VAL A 95 -15.72 -9.73 -22.21
N PRO A 96 -16.63 -10.09 -23.15
CA PRO A 96 -18.05 -9.86 -22.96
C PRO A 96 -18.64 -10.78 -21.88
N PRO A 97 -19.48 -10.26 -20.97
CA PRO A 97 -20.18 -11.08 -19.98
C PRO A 97 -21.13 -12.10 -20.61
N VAL A 98 -21.16 -13.32 -20.07
CA VAL A 98 -22.03 -14.42 -20.49
C VAL A 98 -22.91 -14.88 -19.33
N PRO A 99 -24.16 -15.32 -19.58
CA PRO A 99 -25.01 -15.84 -18.53
C PRO A 99 -24.45 -17.17 -17.99
N VAL A 100 -24.52 -17.34 -16.67
CA VAL A 100 -24.24 -18.59 -15.96
C VAL A 100 -25.56 -19.19 -15.49
N ILE A 101 -25.78 -20.47 -15.79
CA ILE A 101 -26.99 -21.18 -15.41
C ILE A 101 -26.78 -21.88 -14.07
N ILE A 102 -27.58 -21.49 -13.08
CA ILE A 102 -27.67 -22.19 -11.81
C ILE A 102 -28.86 -23.16 -11.86
N PRO A 103 -28.65 -24.47 -11.62
CA PRO A 103 -29.73 -25.43 -11.69
C PRO A 103 -30.68 -25.26 -10.49
N PRO A 104 -31.93 -25.76 -10.56
CA PRO A 104 -32.90 -25.60 -9.47
C PRO A 104 -32.50 -26.24 -8.13
N ASP A 105 -31.59 -27.21 -8.16
CA ASP A 105 -30.98 -27.87 -7.00
C ASP A 105 -29.63 -27.27 -6.59
N GLY A 106 -29.21 -26.17 -7.24
CA GLY A 106 -28.11 -25.32 -6.79
C GLY A 106 -28.59 -24.18 -5.90
N TYR A 107 -27.65 -23.37 -5.42
CA TYR A 107 -27.83 -22.24 -4.51
C TYR A 107 -28.27 -20.97 -5.25
N GLY A 108 -29.25 -21.10 -6.15
CA GLY A 108 -29.68 -20.00 -7.02
C GLY A 108 -30.33 -18.85 -6.27
N ASP A 109 -31.03 -19.11 -5.17
CA ASP A 109 -31.62 -18.10 -4.28
C ASP A 109 -30.59 -17.42 -3.37
N GLU A 110 -29.42 -18.01 -3.22
CA GLU A 110 -28.26 -17.47 -2.52
C GLU A 110 -27.15 -17.09 -3.52
N SER A 111 -27.46 -16.78 -4.77
CA SER A 111 -26.46 -16.37 -5.77
C SER A 111 -26.77 -14.99 -6.35
N ASP A 112 -25.74 -14.27 -6.76
CA ASP A 112 -25.88 -12.92 -7.31
C ASP A 112 -26.47 -12.94 -8.74
N ASN A 113 -26.48 -14.11 -9.41
CA ASN A 113 -27.16 -14.37 -10.68
C ASN A 113 -26.90 -13.33 -11.78
N GLU A 114 -25.68 -12.83 -11.88
CA GLU A 114 -25.28 -11.85 -12.88
C GLU A 114 -24.45 -12.49 -14.02
N PRO A 115 -24.45 -11.91 -15.24
CA PRO A 115 -23.55 -12.35 -16.30
C PRO A 115 -22.07 -12.15 -15.92
N VAL A 116 -21.22 -13.13 -16.26
CA VAL A 116 -19.80 -13.16 -15.88
C VAL A 116 -18.89 -13.01 -17.11
N PRO A 117 -17.82 -12.20 -17.10
CA PRO A 117 -16.87 -12.06 -18.22
C PRO A 117 -15.92 -13.26 -18.33
N ILE A 118 -16.46 -14.46 -18.61
CA ILE A 118 -15.68 -15.70 -18.66
C ILE A 118 -14.86 -15.78 -19.96
N PRO A 119 -13.51 -15.90 -19.90
CA PRO A 119 -12.69 -16.02 -21.09
C PRO A 119 -12.88 -17.39 -21.76
N ALA A 120 -12.70 -17.46 -23.08
CA ALA A 120 -12.93 -18.70 -23.85
C ALA A 120 -12.00 -19.86 -23.44
N ASN A 121 -10.82 -19.53 -22.92
CA ASN A 121 -9.82 -20.46 -22.40
C ASN A 121 -9.83 -20.55 -20.87
N ALA A 122 -10.95 -20.21 -20.23
CA ALA A 122 -11.09 -20.27 -18.78
C ALA A 122 -10.70 -21.65 -18.24
N VAL A 123 -9.87 -21.61 -17.21
CA VAL A 123 -9.34 -22.76 -16.49
C VAL A 123 -10.11 -22.89 -15.18
N ILE A 124 -10.52 -24.11 -14.87
CA ILE A 124 -11.26 -24.47 -13.67
C ILE A 124 -10.33 -25.29 -12.79
N GLU A 125 -10.45 -25.14 -11.48
CA GLU A 125 -9.79 -26.03 -10.53
C GLU A 125 -9.96 -27.50 -10.93
N GLY A 126 -8.89 -28.29 -10.80
CA GLY A 126 -8.89 -29.72 -11.17
C GLY A 126 -8.74 -29.99 -12.68
N ASP A 127 -8.58 -28.97 -13.51
CA ASP A 127 -8.16 -29.18 -14.90
C ASP A 127 -6.74 -29.74 -15.03
N GLY A 128 -6.46 -30.35 -16.18
CA GLY A 128 -5.11 -30.83 -16.49
C GLY A 128 -4.20 -29.71 -17.00
N PRO A 129 -2.86 -29.88 -16.93
CA PRO A 129 -1.90 -28.87 -17.40
C PRO A 129 -1.95 -28.62 -18.91
N THR A 130 -2.67 -29.44 -19.67
CA THR A 130 -2.82 -29.32 -21.13
C THR A 130 -4.25 -29.00 -21.57
N GLY A 131 -5.18 -28.78 -20.62
CA GLY A 131 -6.56 -28.42 -20.92
C GLY A 131 -7.59 -29.06 -20.01
N PRO A 132 -8.87 -28.92 -20.36
CA PRO A 132 -10.00 -29.35 -19.53
C PRO A 132 -9.93 -30.80 -19.07
N ALA A 133 -10.17 -31.03 -17.78
CA ALA A 133 -10.35 -32.38 -17.22
C ALA A 133 -11.80 -32.86 -17.36
N SER A 134 -12.01 -34.17 -17.15
CA SER A 134 -13.35 -34.77 -17.08
C SER A 134 -14.14 -34.17 -15.91
N PRO A 135 -15.44 -33.81 -16.09
CA PRO A 135 -16.22 -33.23 -15.01
C PRO A 135 -16.42 -34.21 -13.84
N VAL A 136 -16.48 -35.53 -14.08
CA VAL A 136 -16.84 -36.54 -13.06
C VAL A 136 -15.84 -36.63 -11.90
N GLY A 137 -14.60 -36.11 -12.03
CA GLY A 137 -13.58 -36.16 -10.98
C GLY A 137 -12.83 -34.85 -10.80
N ARG A 138 -13.54 -33.72 -10.92
CA ARG A 138 -12.98 -32.37 -10.84
C ARG A 138 -13.28 -31.67 -9.50
N GLY A 139 -13.69 -32.43 -8.47
CA GLY A 139 -13.93 -31.91 -7.12
C GLY A 139 -14.89 -30.72 -7.11
N ASP A 140 -14.58 -29.72 -6.26
CA ASP A 140 -15.36 -28.47 -6.12
C ASP A 140 -15.42 -27.67 -7.41
N SER A 141 -14.42 -27.81 -8.29
CA SER A 141 -14.38 -27.17 -9.60
C SER A 141 -14.62 -25.66 -9.51
N HIS A 142 -13.88 -24.99 -8.63
CA HIS A 142 -13.95 -23.54 -8.52
C HIS A 142 -13.53 -22.88 -9.85
N LEU A 143 -14.34 -21.92 -10.30
CA LEU A 143 -13.99 -21.01 -11.38
C LEU A 143 -13.96 -19.58 -10.85
N ILE A 144 -12.75 -19.03 -10.74
CA ILE A 144 -12.53 -17.63 -10.37
C ILE A 144 -12.23 -16.83 -11.62
N VAL A 145 -12.98 -15.75 -11.83
CA VAL A 145 -12.75 -14.76 -12.89
C VAL A 145 -12.53 -13.41 -12.25
N TYR A 146 -11.35 -12.83 -12.45
CA TYR A 146 -10.99 -11.50 -11.93
C TYR A 146 -11.00 -10.48 -13.07
N ASP A 147 -11.92 -9.51 -13.02
CA ASP A 147 -11.93 -8.37 -13.93
C ASP A 147 -11.08 -7.23 -13.36
N LYS A 148 -9.85 -7.12 -13.87
CA LYS A 148 -8.89 -6.12 -13.41
C LYS A 148 -9.28 -4.68 -13.78
N SER A 149 -10.21 -4.50 -14.71
CA SER A 149 -10.64 -3.16 -15.16
C SER A 149 -11.64 -2.52 -14.21
N THR A 150 -12.40 -3.35 -13.49
CA THR A 150 -13.37 -2.91 -12.47
C THR A 150 -12.95 -3.31 -11.05
N ASN A 151 -11.90 -4.13 -10.92
CA ASN A 151 -11.46 -4.71 -9.66
C ASN A 151 -12.57 -5.54 -8.97
N VAL A 152 -13.23 -6.38 -9.77
CA VAL A 152 -14.33 -7.25 -9.34
C VAL A 152 -13.94 -8.70 -9.56
N VAL A 153 -14.24 -9.57 -8.60
CA VAL A 153 -14.04 -11.01 -8.74
C VAL A 153 -15.38 -11.74 -8.74
N TYR A 154 -15.51 -12.70 -9.65
CA TYR A 154 -16.66 -13.59 -9.81
C TYR A 154 -16.19 -15.00 -9.47
N GLU A 155 -16.86 -15.63 -8.53
CA GLU A 155 -16.45 -16.93 -8.00
C GLU A 155 -17.62 -17.91 -8.11
N MET A 156 -17.33 -19.10 -8.63
CA MET A 156 -18.33 -20.12 -8.92
C MET A 156 -17.93 -21.45 -8.31
N TYR A 157 -18.89 -22.13 -7.68
CA TYR A 157 -18.77 -23.49 -7.17
C TYR A 157 -19.42 -24.50 -8.12
N LEU A 158 -18.82 -25.69 -8.29
CA LEU A 158 -19.17 -26.72 -9.27
C LEU A 158 -19.36 -26.16 -10.68
N ALA A 159 -18.38 -25.42 -11.17
CA ALA A 159 -18.44 -24.80 -12.48
C ALA A 159 -18.45 -25.85 -13.61
N ALA A 160 -19.35 -25.65 -14.58
CA ALA A 160 -19.51 -26.49 -15.76
C ALA A 160 -19.40 -25.67 -17.05
N ARG A 161 -18.66 -26.22 -18.01
CA ARG A 161 -18.43 -25.61 -19.32
C ARG A 161 -19.60 -25.81 -20.27
N PRO A 162 -19.76 -24.95 -21.30
CA PRO A 162 -20.72 -25.18 -22.39
C PRO A 162 -20.60 -26.53 -23.10
N THR A 163 -19.42 -27.14 -23.10
CA THR A 163 -19.17 -28.45 -23.72
C THR A 163 -19.52 -29.64 -22.84
N GLU A 164 -19.78 -29.42 -21.55
CA GLU A 164 -20.05 -30.47 -20.58
C GLU A 164 -21.55 -30.76 -20.49
N THR A 165 -21.91 -32.03 -20.33
CA THR A 165 -23.32 -32.49 -20.27
C THR A 165 -23.79 -32.73 -18.84
N THR A 166 -22.88 -32.73 -17.88
CA THR A 166 -23.14 -32.90 -16.45
C THR A 166 -22.29 -31.93 -15.66
N PHE A 167 -22.76 -31.53 -14.49
CA PHE A 167 -21.94 -30.85 -13.50
C PHE A 167 -20.87 -31.80 -12.92
N PRO A 168 -19.80 -31.25 -12.32
CA PRO A 168 -18.82 -32.03 -11.59
C PRO A 168 -19.41 -32.78 -10.40
N SER A 169 -18.67 -33.79 -9.92
CA SER A 169 -19.07 -34.64 -8.79
C SER A 169 -17.84 -35.00 -7.94
N TYR A 170 -18.05 -35.14 -6.63
CA TYR A 170 -17.04 -35.66 -5.71
C TYR A 170 -16.77 -37.15 -5.91
N ASP A 171 -17.77 -37.92 -6.37
CA ASP A 171 -17.56 -39.32 -6.75
C ASP A 171 -17.01 -39.38 -8.16
N VAL A 172 -15.70 -39.64 -8.25
CA VAL A 172 -14.93 -39.82 -9.50
C VAL A 172 -15.51 -40.87 -10.46
N ASN A 173 -16.45 -41.70 -10.01
CA ASN A 173 -17.10 -42.72 -10.82
C ASN A 173 -18.56 -42.40 -11.19
N THR A 174 -19.17 -41.37 -10.59
CA THR A 174 -20.59 -41.06 -10.76
C THR A 174 -20.76 -39.62 -11.27
N PRO A 175 -21.24 -39.42 -12.52
CA PRO A 175 -21.48 -38.09 -13.04
C PRO A 175 -22.44 -37.28 -12.17
N GLY A 176 -22.16 -35.98 -12.04
CA GLY A 176 -23.05 -35.06 -11.34
C GLY A 176 -24.37 -34.84 -12.08
N PRO A 177 -25.24 -33.96 -11.57
CA PRO A 177 -26.52 -33.65 -12.17
C PRO A 177 -26.39 -33.09 -13.60
N ALA A 178 -27.49 -33.15 -14.35
CA ALA A 178 -27.48 -32.77 -15.77
C ALA A 178 -27.17 -31.28 -15.96
N HIS A 179 -26.25 -30.96 -16.85
CA HIS A 179 -25.87 -29.59 -17.22
C HIS A 179 -26.36 -29.24 -18.63
N GLN A 180 -26.85 -28.01 -18.82
CA GLN A 180 -27.36 -27.54 -20.11
C GLN A 180 -26.21 -27.23 -21.07
N THR A 181 -25.94 -28.14 -22.02
CA THR A 181 -24.94 -27.94 -23.08
C THR A 181 -25.18 -26.65 -23.87
N GLY A 182 -24.10 -25.93 -24.15
CA GLY A 182 -24.09 -24.65 -24.86
C GLY A 182 -24.17 -23.42 -23.96
N SER A 183 -24.26 -23.58 -22.64
CA SER A 183 -24.23 -22.49 -21.66
C SER A 183 -23.16 -22.77 -20.59
N TRP A 184 -22.64 -21.73 -19.94
CA TRP A 184 -21.90 -21.93 -18.69
C TRP A 184 -22.87 -22.25 -17.57
N GLY A 185 -22.43 -23.03 -16.58
CA GLY A 185 -23.22 -23.32 -15.39
C GLY A 185 -22.37 -23.36 -14.13
N ALA A 186 -23.01 -23.18 -12.98
CA ALA A 186 -22.42 -23.32 -11.65
C ALA A 186 -23.52 -23.70 -10.63
N TYR A 187 -23.16 -24.25 -9.47
CA TYR A 187 -24.10 -24.45 -8.36
C TYR A 187 -24.28 -23.21 -7.50
N SER A 188 -23.25 -22.35 -7.43
CA SER A 188 -23.30 -21.06 -6.75
C SER A 188 -22.50 -20.04 -7.55
N LEU A 189 -22.89 -18.77 -7.47
CA LEU A 189 -22.15 -17.63 -8.03
C LEU A 189 -22.19 -16.47 -7.04
N SER A 190 -21.01 -16.08 -6.54
CA SER A 190 -20.79 -14.90 -5.71
C SER A 190 -19.92 -13.87 -6.42
N VAL A 191 -20.28 -12.58 -6.28
CA VAL A 191 -19.59 -11.45 -6.91
C VAL A 191 -19.09 -10.48 -5.82
N TRP A 192 -17.86 -10.04 -5.95
CA TRP A 192 -17.19 -9.21 -4.95
C TRP A 192 -16.53 -7.99 -5.60
N ASP A 193 -16.90 -6.79 -5.14
CA ASP A 193 -16.24 -5.54 -5.51
C ASP A 193 -15.08 -5.28 -4.55
N LEU A 194 -13.86 -5.53 -5.01
CA LEU A 194 -12.67 -5.42 -4.17
C LEU A 194 -12.27 -3.97 -3.87
N ASN A 195 -12.98 -2.97 -4.40
CA ASN A 195 -12.76 -1.57 -4.02
C ASN A 195 -13.48 -1.18 -2.72
N GLN A 196 -14.35 -2.04 -2.19
CA GLN A 196 -15.19 -1.76 -1.02
C GLN A 196 -15.24 -2.97 -0.09
N ASP A 197 -15.62 -2.76 1.16
CA ASP A 197 -15.88 -3.85 2.10
C ASP A 197 -17.20 -4.56 1.76
N THR A 198 -17.15 -5.48 0.81
CA THR A 198 -18.31 -6.29 0.42
C THR A 198 -18.39 -7.57 1.25
N PHE A 199 -19.59 -7.89 1.72
CA PHE A 199 -19.92 -9.13 2.44
C PHE A 199 -21.14 -9.79 1.79
N ARG A 200 -21.29 -11.10 1.95
CA ARG A 200 -22.53 -11.78 1.60
C ARG A 200 -23.67 -11.31 2.50
N THR A 201 -24.89 -11.49 2.01
CA THR A 201 -26.06 -11.49 2.89
C THR A 201 -25.82 -12.50 4.01
N ILE A 202 -26.06 -12.12 5.27
CA ILE A 202 -25.87 -13.01 6.41
C ILE A 202 -26.82 -14.20 6.28
N GLY A 203 -26.30 -15.41 6.45
CA GLY A 203 -26.99 -16.67 6.21
C GLY A 203 -27.00 -17.11 4.74
N TRP A 204 -26.31 -16.41 3.82
CA TRP A 204 -26.07 -16.90 2.47
C TRP A 204 -24.67 -17.49 2.34
N THR A 205 -24.58 -18.64 1.69
CA THR A 205 -23.31 -19.22 1.25
C THR A 205 -22.67 -18.40 0.13
N SER A 206 -21.49 -18.82 -0.34
CA SER A 206 -20.80 -18.27 -1.50
C SER A 206 -20.24 -19.39 -2.38
N ALA A 207 -19.28 -19.11 -3.27
CA ALA A 207 -18.49 -20.18 -3.87
C ALA A 207 -17.63 -20.92 -2.84
N ASP A 208 -17.35 -20.26 -1.72
CA ASP A 208 -16.82 -20.79 -0.47
C ASP A 208 -17.96 -21.08 0.52
N ALA A 209 -17.79 -22.00 1.47
CA ALA A 209 -18.87 -22.36 2.40
C ALA A 209 -19.13 -21.32 3.49
N ALA A 210 -18.13 -20.56 3.94
CA ALA A 210 -18.27 -19.59 5.03
C ALA A 210 -18.99 -18.27 4.62
N GLY A 211 -19.41 -18.13 3.36
CA GLY A 211 -19.90 -16.87 2.82
C GLY A 211 -18.76 -15.85 2.61
N LEU A 212 -17.55 -16.32 2.32
CA LEU A 212 -16.34 -15.52 2.14
C LEU A 212 -15.85 -15.56 0.68
N PRO A 213 -15.11 -14.54 0.22
CA PRO A 213 -14.46 -14.60 -1.08
C PRO A 213 -13.25 -15.55 -1.04
N ILE A 214 -13.02 -16.31 -2.10
CA ILE A 214 -11.90 -17.26 -2.21
C ILE A 214 -10.59 -16.55 -2.56
N MET A 215 -10.59 -15.76 -3.64
CA MET A 215 -9.39 -15.17 -4.25
C MET A 215 -8.55 -14.33 -3.28
N PRO A 216 -9.14 -13.46 -2.43
CA PRO A 216 -8.40 -12.68 -1.44
C PRO A 216 -7.66 -13.52 -0.40
N GLY A 217 -8.08 -14.77 -0.17
CA GLY A 217 -7.44 -15.68 0.79
C GLY A 217 -6.42 -16.64 0.16
N LEU A 218 -6.25 -16.64 -1.16
CA LEU A 218 -5.33 -17.55 -1.85
C LEU A 218 -3.88 -17.08 -1.72
N VAL A 219 -2.98 -18.00 -1.38
CA VAL A 219 -1.53 -17.81 -1.50
C VAL A 219 -1.11 -17.77 -2.97
N ARG A 220 -0.34 -16.74 -3.37
CA ARG A 220 0.10 -16.55 -4.76
C ARG A 220 1.61 -16.32 -4.89
N PRO A 221 2.24 -16.73 -6.01
CA PRO A 221 3.67 -16.50 -6.21
C PRO A 221 4.03 -15.01 -6.37
N ASP A 222 3.13 -14.20 -6.96
CA ASP A 222 3.37 -12.77 -7.20
C ASP A 222 3.46 -11.94 -5.90
N GLU A 223 3.07 -12.51 -4.77
CA GLU A 223 3.24 -11.92 -3.44
C GLU A 223 4.33 -12.63 -2.63
N ALA A 224 4.32 -13.96 -2.60
CA ALA A 224 5.19 -14.75 -1.74
C ALA A 224 6.66 -14.74 -2.17
N LEU A 225 6.93 -14.77 -3.48
CA LEU A 225 8.31 -14.80 -4.00
C LEU A 225 9.04 -13.50 -3.70
N PRO A 226 10.37 -13.53 -3.53
CA PRO A 226 11.14 -12.32 -3.29
C PRO A 226 11.07 -11.39 -4.52
N THR A 227 11.29 -10.09 -4.29
CA THR A 227 11.30 -9.08 -5.36
C THR A 227 12.33 -9.36 -6.46
N SER A 228 13.43 -10.02 -6.12
CA SER A 228 14.43 -10.50 -7.09
C SER A 228 13.90 -11.52 -8.09
N GLU A 229 12.79 -12.17 -7.78
CA GLU A 229 12.12 -13.18 -8.61
C GLU A 229 10.76 -12.70 -9.15
N GLY A 230 10.45 -11.41 -8.95
CA GLY A 230 9.23 -10.77 -9.46
C GLY A 230 8.01 -10.87 -8.55
N GLY A 231 8.16 -11.33 -7.29
CA GLY A 231 7.10 -11.26 -6.28
C GLY A 231 7.22 -10.03 -5.36
N GLN A 232 6.36 -9.93 -4.34
CA GLN A 232 6.38 -8.82 -3.35
C GLN A 232 7.29 -9.11 -2.15
N GLY A 233 7.62 -10.38 -1.90
CA GLY A 233 8.41 -10.86 -0.78
C GLY A 233 7.64 -10.98 0.54
N ALA A 234 6.34 -10.76 0.52
CA ALA A 234 5.46 -10.79 1.67
C ALA A 234 4.01 -11.09 1.23
N ILE A 235 3.26 -11.74 2.11
CA ILE A 235 1.81 -11.92 1.96
C ILE A 235 1.16 -11.07 3.07
N ASP A 236 0.48 -10.01 2.67
CA ASP A 236 -0.05 -8.98 3.57
C ASP A 236 -1.56 -9.14 3.87
N HIS A 237 -2.04 -10.38 3.83
CA HIS A 237 -3.43 -10.71 4.11
C HIS A 237 -3.56 -12.07 4.80
N ALA A 238 -4.76 -12.32 5.34
CA ALA A 238 -5.11 -13.60 5.91
C ALA A 238 -5.18 -14.68 4.82
N ILE A 239 -4.84 -15.91 5.18
CA ILE A 239 -4.87 -17.04 4.27
C ILE A 239 -6.12 -17.87 4.58
N ARG A 240 -6.85 -18.32 3.56
CA ARG A 240 -8.00 -19.21 3.79
C ARG A 240 -7.54 -20.63 4.06
N MET A 241 -8.27 -21.32 4.95
CA MET A 241 -8.02 -22.72 5.29
C MET A 241 -9.32 -23.51 5.45
N THR A 242 -9.19 -24.84 5.45
CA THR A 242 -10.27 -25.77 5.73
C THR A 242 -10.01 -26.58 7.01
N VAL A 243 -11.11 -27.05 7.60
CA VAL A 243 -11.16 -27.95 8.76
C VAL A 243 -12.20 -29.03 8.51
N GLU A 244 -12.07 -30.21 9.12
CA GLU A 244 -12.99 -31.33 8.85
C GLU A 244 -14.39 -31.10 9.38
N GLU A 245 -14.47 -30.60 10.61
CA GLU A 245 -15.74 -30.34 11.30
C GLU A 245 -15.80 -28.88 11.78
N THR A 246 -16.95 -28.25 11.59
CA THR A 246 -17.27 -26.92 12.15
C THR A 246 -18.54 -26.98 12.97
N GLN A 247 -18.70 -26.01 13.87
CA GLN A 247 -19.97 -25.76 14.55
C GLN A 247 -21.05 -25.26 13.59
N ASP A 248 -22.31 -25.46 13.96
CA ASP A 248 -23.53 -24.79 13.51
C ASP A 248 -23.53 -23.31 13.97
N MET A 249 -22.44 -22.61 13.66
CA MET A 249 -22.29 -21.17 13.80
C MET A 249 -21.10 -20.64 12.99
N PHE A 250 -21.13 -19.35 12.75
CA PHE A 250 -20.00 -18.59 12.22
C PHE A 250 -19.60 -17.46 13.18
N VAL A 251 -18.41 -16.91 12.93
CA VAL A 251 -17.92 -15.66 13.49
C VAL A 251 -17.48 -14.75 12.35
N TYR A 252 -17.70 -13.45 12.50
CA TYR A 252 -17.23 -12.44 11.54
C TYR A 252 -15.73 -12.64 11.23
N PRO A 253 -15.28 -12.56 9.96
CA PRO A 253 -16.01 -12.05 8.79
C PRO A 253 -16.92 -13.04 8.07
N ALA A 254 -16.89 -14.33 8.45
CA ALA A 254 -17.81 -15.30 7.87
C ALA A 254 -19.25 -14.88 8.17
N SER A 255 -20.15 -15.27 7.27
CA SER A 255 -21.56 -14.91 7.32
C SER A 255 -22.47 -16.12 7.18
N HIS A 256 -21.91 -17.33 7.14
CA HIS A 256 -22.63 -18.57 6.93
C HIS A 256 -21.91 -19.73 7.62
N GLU A 257 -22.69 -20.57 8.30
CA GLU A 257 -22.31 -21.85 8.90
C GLU A 257 -22.39 -22.99 7.88
N ALA A 258 -21.63 -24.08 8.04
CA ALA A 258 -21.66 -25.18 7.06
C ALA A 258 -21.83 -26.57 7.71
N SER A 259 -22.45 -26.62 8.89
CA SER A 259 -22.59 -27.83 9.70
C SER A 259 -23.82 -27.72 10.61
N ASP A 260 -24.34 -28.87 11.05
CA ASP A 260 -25.39 -28.96 12.07
C ASP A 260 -24.81 -29.34 13.47
N GLU A 261 -23.48 -29.37 13.61
CA GLU A 261 -22.80 -29.82 14.83
C GLU A 261 -22.78 -28.73 15.91
N THR A 262 -22.99 -29.11 17.18
CA THR A 262 -23.14 -28.13 18.28
C THR A 262 -22.04 -28.22 19.35
N ASP A 263 -21.00 -29.01 19.10
CA ASP A 263 -19.89 -29.16 20.03
C ASP A 263 -19.03 -27.90 20.04
N SER A 264 -18.93 -27.26 21.21
CA SER A 264 -18.19 -26.01 21.40
C SER A 264 -16.67 -26.14 21.23
N ASP A 265 -16.17 -27.38 21.18
CA ASP A 265 -14.77 -27.70 20.96
C ASP A 265 -14.40 -27.70 19.46
N LEU A 266 -15.38 -27.63 18.55
CA LEU A 266 -15.13 -27.48 17.11
C LEU A 266 -14.78 -26.03 16.76
N PRO A 267 -14.02 -25.76 15.68
CA PRO A 267 -13.92 -24.42 15.12
C PRO A 267 -15.26 -23.95 14.53
N ARG A 268 -15.40 -22.65 14.36
CA ARG A 268 -16.54 -22.00 13.67
C ARG A 268 -16.08 -21.50 12.30
N MET A 269 -17.01 -21.39 11.35
CA MET A 269 -16.71 -20.65 10.13
C MET A 269 -16.25 -19.23 10.48
N GLY A 270 -15.15 -18.77 9.88
CA GLY A 270 -14.53 -17.48 10.14
C GLY A 270 -13.57 -17.42 11.33
N ASP A 271 -13.41 -18.49 12.13
CA ASP A 271 -12.42 -18.48 13.21
C ASP A 271 -11.01 -18.22 12.67
N ARG A 272 -10.23 -17.47 13.46
CA ARG A 272 -8.91 -16.96 13.07
C ARG A 272 -7.79 -17.69 13.80
N PHE A 273 -6.99 -18.45 13.07
CA PHE A 273 -5.87 -19.24 13.59
C PHE A 273 -4.56 -18.49 13.36
N ARG A 274 -3.87 -18.10 14.43
CA ARG A 274 -2.56 -17.44 14.37
C ARG A 274 -1.46 -18.45 14.69
N LEU A 275 -0.42 -18.50 13.86
CA LEU A 275 0.79 -19.22 14.19
C LEU A 275 1.45 -18.56 15.40
N ASN A 276 1.72 -19.33 16.44
CA ASN A 276 2.15 -18.78 17.72
C ASN A 276 3.40 -17.90 17.56
N ALA A 277 3.42 -16.75 18.22
CA ALA A 277 4.55 -15.82 18.17
C ALA A 277 5.90 -16.47 18.54
N SER A 278 5.87 -17.49 19.39
CA SER A 278 7.06 -18.27 19.81
C SER A 278 7.61 -19.21 18.75
N PHE A 279 6.83 -19.57 17.73
CA PHE A 279 7.33 -20.34 16.59
C PHE A 279 8.43 -19.54 15.88
N GLN A 280 9.63 -20.11 15.83
CA GLN A 280 10.77 -19.49 15.17
C GLN A 280 10.78 -19.96 13.71
N ILE A 281 10.56 -19.03 12.78
CA ILE A 281 10.68 -19.31 11.35
C ILE A 281 12.18 -19.53 11.06
N PRO A 282 12.58 -20.71 10.55
CA PRO A 282 13.98 -21.00 10.29
C PRO A 282 14.62 -20.06 9.26
N ASP A 283 15.83 -19.55 9.58
CA ASP A 283 16.58 -18.63 8.72
C ASP A 283 17.03 -19.26 7.39
N ASP A 284 17.05 -20.59 7.28
CA ASP A 284 17.44 -21.35 6.10
C ASP A 284 16.27 -21.76 5.20
N TRP A 285 15.03 -21.44 5.57
CA TRP A 285 13.88 -21.63 4.68
C TRP A 285 13.93 -20.71 3.45
N ALA A 286 13.38 -21.22 2.35
CA ALA A 286 13.21 -20.45 1.13
C ALA A 286 12.32 -19.21 1.39
N PRO A 287 12.57 -18.07 0.72
CA PRO A 287 11.87 -16.81 1.00
C PRO A 287 10.34 -16.92 0.95
N GLU A 288 9.79 -17.62 -0.03
CA GLU A 288 8.35 -17.82 -0.22
C GLU A 288 7.71 -18.64 0.92
N VAL A 289 8.45 -19.61 1.46
CA VAL A 289 8.01 -20.40 2.62
C VAL A 289 7.99 -19.53 3.87
N LYS A 290 9.01 -18.66 4.03
CA LYS A 290 9.05 -17.68 5.12
C LYS A 290 7.90 -16.68 5.01
N ALA A 291 7.58 -16.21 3.81
CA ALA A 291 6.48 -15.28 3.58
C ALA A 291 5.14 -15.90 4.02
N VAL A 292 4.87 -17.15 3.65
CA VAL A 292 3.67 -17.88 4.09
C VAL A 292 3.63 -18.06 5.61
N ALA A 293 4.72 -18.52 6.22
CA ALA A 293 4.79 -18.71 7.67
C ALA A 293 4.66 -17.38 8.44
N GLN A 294 5.22 -16.29 7.92
CA GLN A 294 5.11 -14.95 8.50
C GLN A 294 3.68 -14.42 8.40
N ALA A 295 3.01 -14.60 7.26
CA ALA A 295 1.61 -14.25 7.10
C ALA A 295 0.70 -15.02 8.07
N MET A 296 0.98 -16.30 8.33
CA MET A 296 0.26 -17.06 9.38
C MET A 296 0.46 -16.48 10.79
N LYS A 297 1.55 -15.75 11.07
CA LYS A 297 1.77 -15.07 12.35
C LYS A 297 1.09 -13.70 12.40
N ASP A 298 1.18 -12.94 11.32
CA ASP A 298 0.75 -11.54 11.29
C ASP A 298 -0.72 -11.39 10.97
N TYR A 299 -1.22 -12.16 10.01
CA TYR A 299 -2.61 -12.13 9.57
C TYR A 299 -3.34 -13.40 9.95
N GLY A 300 -2.69 -14.56 10.01
CA GLY A 300 -3.33 -15.83 10.39
C GLY A 300 -4.16 -16.47 9.27
N LEU A 301 -4.74 -17.62 9.62
CA LEU A 301 -5.62 -18.40 8.76
C LEU A 301 -7.10 -18.14 9.12
N ILE A 302 -7.97 -18.06 8.12
CA ILE A 302 -9.44 -17.99 8.31
C ILE A 302 -10.06 -19.32 7.92
N VAL A 303 -10.86 -19.91 8.81
CA VAL A 303 -11.70 -21.08 8.49
C VAL A 303 -12.76 -20.67 7.47
N ALA A 304 -12.64 -21.19 6.25
CA ALA A 304 -13.46 -20.80 5.11
C ALA A 304 -14.35 -21.95 4.61
N ASP A 305 -13.94 -23.20 4.82
CA ASP A 305 -14.68 -24.35 4.33
C ASP A 305 -14.49 -25.60 5.20
N ASN A 306 -15.41 -26.55 5.04
CA ASN A 306 -15.28 -27.89 5.56
C ASN A 306 -14.50 -28.74 4.57
N GLY A 307 -13.34 -29.25 4.99
CA GLY A 307 -12.39 -29.94 4.15
C GLY A 307 -11.41 -30.76 4.98
N SER A 308 -10.18 -30.93 4.55
CA SER A 308 -9.18 -31.62 5.38
C SER A 308 -8.53 -30.64 6.36
N ASN A 309 -8.30 -31.09 7.59
CA ASN A 309 -7.71 -30.26 8.64
C ASN A 309 -6.41 -29.58 8.22
N MET A 310 -6.34 -28.26 8.42
CA MET A 310 -5.16 -27.42 8.20
C MET A 310 -4.72 -27.29 6.74
N TYR A 311 -5.60 -27.58 5.77
CA TYR A 311 -5.33 -27.34 4.36
C TYR A 311 -5.53 -25.85 4.07
N PHE A 312 -4.49 -25.18 3.57
CA PHE A 312 -4.54 -23.79 3.17
C PHE A 312 -4.35 -23.67 1.67
N GLN A 313 -5.12 -22.80 1.03
CA GLN A 313 -5.29 -22.83 -0.42
C GLN A 313 -4.51 -21.73 -1.13
N GLY A 314 -4.16 -22.00 -2.38
CA GLY A 314 -3.35 -21.11 -3.19
C GLY A 314 -3.55 -21.35 -4.67
N THR A 315 -2.84 -20.55 -5.47
CA THR A 315 -2.91 -20.64 -6.93
C THR A 315 -1.92 -21.68 -7.47
N PRO A 316 -2.31 -22.47 -8.49
CA PRO A 316 -1.39 -23.33 -9.21
C PRO A 316 -0.37 -22.48 -9.97
N SER A 317 0.92 -22.78 -9.86
CA SER A 317 1.95 -22.02 -10.58
C SER A 317 3.22 -22.82 -10.80
N SER A 318 3.81 -22.65 -12.00
CA SER A 318 5.12 -23.21 -12.30
C SER A 318 6.28 -22.55 -11.54
N LEU A 319 5.99 -21.45 -10.84
CA LEU A 319 6.98 -20.72 -10.05
C LEU A 319 7.18 -21.30 -8.65
N TRP A 320 6.29 -22.18 -8.18
CA TRP A 320 6.45 -22.80 -6.87
C TRP A 320 7.60 -23.81 -6.85
N ASP A 321 8.50 -23.68 -5.88
CA ASP A 321 9.36 -24.77 -5.46
C ASP A 321 8.61 -25.66 -4.46
N MET A 322 8.02 -26.75 -4.96
CA MET A 322 7.21 -27.64 -4.13
C MET A 322 8.05 -28.44 -3.13
N ASP A 323 9.34 -28.67 -3.39
CA ASP A 323 10.21 -29.33 -2.40
C ASP A 323 10.36 -28.44 -1.16
N SER A 324 10.48 -27.12 -1.37
CA SER A 324 10.52 -26.12 -0.31
C SER A 324 9.14 -25.90 0.34
N MET A 325 8.06 -25.78 -0.43
CA MET A 325 6.72 -25.53 0.12
C MET A 325 6.19 -26.67 0.97
N LEU A 326 6.39 -27.92 0.55
CA LEU A 326 5.91 -29.09 1.27
C LEU A 326 6.61 -29.30 2.62
N GLN A 327 7.74 -28.61 2.88
CA GLN A 327 8.40 -28.67 4.18
C GLN A 327 7.51 -28.17 5.33
N LEU A 328 6.59 -27.24 5.04
CA LEU A 328 5.63 -26.69 6.01
C LEU A 328 4.80 -27.78 6.69
N GLN A 329 4.39 -28.81 5.93
CA GLN A 329 3.62 -29.95 6.45
C GLN A 329 4.29 -30.69 7.59
N SER A 330 5.62 -30.75 7.57
CA SER A 330 6.40 -31.45 8.59
C SER A 330 6.89 -30.54 9.71
N ALA A 331 6.86 -29.22 9.50
CA ALA A 331 7.45 -28.24 10.40
C ALA A 331 6.42 -27.50 11.24
N ILE A 332 5.21 -27.29 10.71
CA ILE A 332 4.14 -26.54 11.36
C ILE A 332 2.91 -27.44 11.48
N HIS A 333 2.42 -27.59 12.71
CA HIS A 333 1.24 -28.40 13.03
C HIS A 333 0.17 -27.53 13.70
N ALA A 334 -1.08 -28.01 13.77
CA ALA A 334 -2.17 -27.31 14.46
C ALA A 334 -1.81 -26.96 15.90
N SER A 335 -0.99 -27.78 16.59
CA SER A 335 -0.50 -27.50 17.94
C SER A 335 0.39 -26.25 18.05
N ASP A 336 0.92 -25.76 16.93
CA ASP A 336 1.71 -24.53 16.85
C ASP A 336 0.82 -23.29 16.66
N PHE A 337 -0.48 -23.47 16.45
CA PHE A 337 -1.45 -22.38 16.30
C PHE A 337 -2.22 -22.09 17.59
N GLU A 338 -2.78 -20.90 17.63
CA GLU A 338 -3.79 -20.47 18.59
C GLU A 338 -4.94 -19.79 17.86
N VAL A 339 -6.17 -19.99 18.35
CA VAL A 339 -7.35 -19.27 17.86
C VAL A 339 -7.40 -17.94 18.58
N VAL A 340 -7.50 -16.82 17.86
CA VAL A 340 -7.48 -15.48 18.45
C VAL A 340 -8.89 -14.90 18.66
N ASP A 341 -9.02 -14.06 19.67
CA ASP A 341 -10.21 -13.24 19.90
C ASP A 341 -9.97 -11.83 19.35
N LEU A 342 -10.77 -11.46 18.36
CA LEU A 342 -10.69 -10.18 17.66
C LEU A 342 -11.65 -9.13 18.22
N THR A 343 -12.30 -9.39 19.36
CA THR A 343 -13.09 -8.39 20.08
C THR A 343 -12.20 -7.17 20.41
N PRO A 344 -12.64 -5.92 20.16
CA PRO A 344 -11.87 -4.74 20.53
C PRO A 344 -11.49 -4.70 22.01
N ILE A 345 -10.30 -4.19 22.33
CA ILE A 345 -9.86 -3.99 23.72
C ILE A 345 -9.39 -2.57 23.92
N VAL A 346 -9.81 -1.92 24.99
CA VAL A 346 -9.27 -0.63 25.43
C VAL A 346 -8.30 -0.86 26.59
N THR A 347 -7.05 -0.45 26.41
CA THR A 347 -5.98 -0.58 27.41
C THR A 347 -5.54 0.76 28.00
N GLY A 348 -5.97 1.88 27.44
CA GLY A 348 -5.73 3.19 28.05
C GLY A 348 -6.33 4.37 27.29
N LEU A 349 -6.46 5.49 28.01
CA LEU A 349 -6.82 6.80 27.49
C LEU A 349 -5.71 7.79 27.86
N ASN A 350 -5.19 8.56 26.89
CA ASN A 350 -4.20 9.60 27.22
C ASN A 350 -4.82 10.79 28.00
N VAL A 351 -6.13 10.98 27.90
CA VAL A 351 -6.93 11.99 28.60
C VAL A 351 -8.15 11.30 29.21
N ALA A 352 -8.29 11.35 30.54
CA ALA A 352 -9.35 10.66 31.28
C ALA A 352 -10.50 11.59 31.74
N ALA A 353 -10.54 12.85 31.30
CA ALA A 353 -11.61 13.77 31.65
C ALA A 353 -11.83 14.88 30.60
N GLY A 354 -13.06 15.38 30.51
CA GLY A 354 -13.43 16.43 29.56
C GLY A 354 -14.71 17.18 29.90
N SER A 355 -15.10 18.08 28.99
CA SER A 355 -16.29 18.92 29.14
C SER A 355 -17.58 18.15 28.87
N PRO A 356 -18.64 18.27 29.70
CA PRO A 356 -19.98 17.75 29.42
C PRO A 356 -20.59 18.23 28.10
N SER A 357 -20.09 19.32 27.53
CA SER A 357 -20.51 19.78 26.19
C SER A 357 -19.89 19.01 25.03
N GLY A 358 -18.98 18.06 25.30
CA GLY A 358 -18.23 17.32 24.28
C GLY A 358 -17.05 18.11 23.72
N GLY A 359 -16.45 17.60 22.65
CA GLY A 359 -15.35 18.25 21.93
C GLY A 359 -13.96 18.05 22.53
N THR A 360 -13.81 17.16 23.52
CA THR A 360 -12.48 16.80 24.04
C THR A 360 -11.87 15.76 23.11
N THR A 361 -10.70 16.05 22.54
CA THR A 361 -9.95 15.08 21.74
C THR A 361 -9.03 14.27 22.63
N LEU A 362 -9.01 12.95 22.42
CA LEU A 362 -8.16 12.02 23.14
C LEU A 362 -7.75 10.86 22.23
N THR A 363 -6.71 10.15 22.65
CA THR A 363 -6.21 8.93 22.02
C THR A 363 -6.58 7.76 22.91
N ILE A 364 -7.26 6.77 22.32
CA ILE A 364 -7.54 5.46 22.90
C ILE A 364 -6.41 4.53 22.45
N THR A 365 -5.77 3.87 23.40
CA THR A 365 -4.83 2.77 23.15
C THR A 365 -5.53 1.45 23.44
N GLY A 366 -5.26 0.43 22.63
CA GLY A 366 -6.00 -0.81 22.66
C GLY A 366 -5.48 -1.87 21.70
N GLN A 367 -6.37 -2.75 21.26
CA GLN A 367 -6.11 -3.82 20.29
C GLN A 367 -7.39 -4.09 19.47
N ASN A 368 -7.23 -4.69 18.29
CA ASN A 368 -8.31 -5.14 17.39
C ASN A 368 -9.21 -4.00 16.89
N PHE A 369 -8.63 -2.85 16.52
CA PHE A 369 -9.38 -1.71 16.02
C PHE A 369 -9.52 -1.65 14.49
N SER A 370 -8.73 -2.43 13.75
CA SER A 370 -8.59 -2.20 12.30
C SER A 370 -9.46 -3.08 11.39
N GLY A 371 -10.00 -4.21 11.83
CA GLY A 371 -10.74 -5.13 10.94
C GLY A 371 -12.26 -4.98 10.93
N ALA A 372 -12.80 -3.77 11.12
CA ALA A 372 -14.25 -3.57 11.26
C ALA A 372 -14.96 -3.16 9.96
N SER A 373 -14.25 -2.99 8.84
CA SER A 373 -14.82 -2.61 7.54
C SER A 373 -15.77 -1.42 7.60
N GLY A 374 -15.28 -0.30 8.13
CA GLY A 374 -16.07 0.92 8.32
C GLY A 374 -17.14 0.87 9.43
N ASN A 375 -17.34 -0.26 10.10
CA ASN A 375 -18.36 -0.46 11.15
C ASN A 375 -17.77 -0.46 12.57
N LEU A 376 -16.75 0.37 12.81
CA LEU A 376 -16.25 0.63 14.16
C LEU A 376 -17.06 1.75 14.82
N HIS A 377 -17.29 1.63 16.12
CA HIS A 377 -18.05 2.55 16.94
C HIS A 377 -17.25 2.87 18.21
N VAL A 378 -17.24 4.14 18.64
CA VAL A 378 -16.63 4.56 19.91
C VAL A 378 -17.70 5.19 20.78
N LEU A 379 -17.95 4.60 21.95
CA LEU A 379 -19.07 4.90 22.82
C LEU A 379 -18.60 5.46 24.16
N PHE A 380 -19.13 6.61 24.58
CA PHE A 380 -18.93 7.21 25.90
C PHE A 380 -20.18 7.00 26.75
N GLY A 381 -20.16 6.03 27.67
CA GLY A 381 -21.35 5.67 28.46
C GLY A 381 -22.55 5.29 27.59
N GLY A 382 -22.30 4.65 26.45
CA GLY A 382 -23.32 4.30 25.44
C GLY A 382 -23.70 5.43 24.48
N THR A 383 -23.06 6.60 24.55
CA THR A 383 -23.27 7.70 23.57
C THR A 383 -22.18 7.69 22.51
N GLU A 384 -22.56 7.64 21.24
CA GLU A 384 -21.63 7.68 20.10
C GLU A 384 -20.70 8.90 20.15
N ALA A 385 -19.41 8.70 19.88
CA ALA A 385 -18.46 9.77 19.70
C ALA A 385 -18.82 10.67 18.52
N THR A 386 -18.44 11.94 18.60
CA THR A 386 -18.75 12.92 17.54
C THR A 386 -17.97 12.64 16.25
N SER A 387 -16.74 12.13 16.40
CA SER A 387 -15.86 11.73 15.32
C SER A 387 -14.70 10.92 15.89
N PHE A 388 -14.19 9.97 15.13
CA PHE A 388 -12.92 9.31 15.43
C PHE A 388 -12.18 8.94 14.15
N THR A 389 -10.91 8.58 14.30
CA THR A 389 -10.01 8.08 13.27
C THR A 389 -9.25 6.90 13.84
N ILE A 390 -9.30 5.76 13.15
CA ILE A 390 -8.47 4.60 13.48
C ILE A 390 -7.07 4.91 12.96
N VAL A 391 -6.08 4.94 13.84
CA VAL A 391 -4.68 5.25 13.50
C VAL A 391 -3.90 3.96 13.21
N SER A 392 -4.17 2.91 13.98
CA SER A 392 -3.63 1.57 13.81
C SER A 392 -4.56 0.56 14.47
N ASP A 393 -4.23 -0.73 14.40
CA ASP A 393 -4.98 -1.75 15.15
C ASP A 393 -4.98 -1.52 16.67
N THR A 394 -4.04 -0.71 17.17
CA THR A 394 -3.86 -0.45 18.60
C THR A 394 -4.16 0.99 19.03
N GLN A 395 -4.56 1.86 18.10
CA GLN A 395 -4.75 3.28 18.41
C GLN A 395 -5.92 3.92 17.64
N ILE A 396 -6.77 4.65 18.37
CA ILE A 396 -7.83 5.49 17.83
C ILE A 396 -7.67 6.91 18.36
N THR A 397 -7.80 7.92 17.49
CA THR A 397 -8.01 9.32 17.92
C THR A 397 -9.50 9.62 17.87
N VAL A 398 -10.08 10.11 18.97
CA VAL A 398 -11.53 10.32 19.10
C VAL A 398 -11.85 11.69 19.69
N THR A 399 -13.02 12.23 19.34
CA THR A 399 -13.59 13.45 19.92
C THR A 399 -14.87 13.13 20.69
N THR A 400 -14.87 13.41 21.99
CA THR A 400 -15.97 13.08 22.89
C THR A 400 -17.29 13.75 22.51
N PRO A 401 -18.43 13.06 22.68
CA PRO A 401 -19.75 13.66 22.48
C PRO A 401 -20.15 14.52 23.67
N ALA A 402 -21.25 15.27 23.50
CA ALA A 402 -21.92 15.88 24.64
C ALA A 402 -22.54 14.78 25.53
N HIS A 403 -22.29 14.87 26.83
CA HIS A 403 -22.73 13.87 27.80
C HIS A 403 -22.98 14.53 29.16
N ALA A 404 -23.88 13.97 29.97
CA ALA A 404 -24.07 14.45 31.34
C ALA A 404 -22.78 14.34 32.17
N ALA A 405 -22.56 15.25 33.11
CA ALA A 405 -21.41 15.18 34.01
C ALA A 405 -21.44 13.89 34.85
N GLY A 406 -20.32 13.18 34.92
CA GLY A 406 -20.21 11.87 35.56
C GLY A 406 -19.07 11.04 34.99
N LEU A 407 -18.76 9.94 35.69
CA LEU A 407 -17.86 8.89 35.21
C LEU A 407 -18.60 8.01 34.20
N VAL A 408 -17.97 7.71 33.07
CA VAL A 408 -18.46 6.76 32.07
C VAL A 408 -17.32 5.85 31.59
N ASP A 409 -17.68 4.70 31.05
CA ASP A 409 -16.77 3.82 30.34
C ASP A 409 -16.70 4.23 28.85
N VAL A 410 -15.51 4.14 28.27
CA VAL A 410 -15.23 4.35 26.84
C VAL A 410 -15.09 3.00 26.17
N GLN A 411 -16.11 2.58 25.43
CA GLN A 411 -16.10 1.29 24.75
C GLN A 411 -15.85 1.46 23.25
N VAL A 412 -15.14 0.51 22.67
CA VAL A 412 -14.99 0.37 21.22
C VAL A 412 -15.80 -0.84 20.79
N GLN A 413 -16.68 -0.67 19.81
CA GLN A 413 -17.51 -1.73 19.24
C GLN A 413 -17.15 -1.93 17.77
N SER A 414 -16.92 -3.17 17.38
CA SER A 414 -16.75 -3.62 16.00
C SER A 414 -18.02 -4.36 15.59
N GLY A 415 -18.76 -3.77 14.65
CA GLY A 415 -20.00 -4.33 14.14
C GLY A 415 -21.26 -3.72 14.74
N SER A 416 -22.39 -4.21 14.25
CA SER A 416 -23.73 -3.78 14.66
C SER A 416 -24.75 -4.90 14.49
N ASP A 417 -25.93 -4.74 15.08
CA ASP A 417 -27.05 -5.63 14.82
C ASP A 417 -27.53 -5.49 13.36
N GLN A 418 -27.56 -6.60 12.65
CA GLN A 418 -28.02 -6.75 11.27
C GLN A 418 -29.15 -7.79 11.20
N THR A 419 -29.74 -7.94 10.02
CA THR A 419 -30.78 -8.94 9.76
C THR A 419 -30.24 -10.00 8.81
N ASP A 420 -30.37 -11.27 9.17
CA ASP A 420 -30.01 -12.40 8.31
C ASP A 420 -31.06 -12.68 7.23
N SER A 421 -30.76 -13.66 6.37
CA SER A 421 -31.61 -14.12 5.27
C SER A 421 -32.98 -14.66 5.75
N ASP A 422 -33.05 -15.17 6.98
CA ASP A 422 -34.26 -15.68 7.63
C ASP A 422 -35.07 -14.59 8.36
N GLY A 423 -34.52 -13.39 8.49
CA GLY A 423 -35.15 -12.25 9.15
C GLY A 423 -34.89 -12.15 10.66
N ASN A 424 -33.94 -12.91 11.21
CA ASN A 424 -33.52 -12.81 12.60
C ASN A 424 -32.50 -11.68 12.78
N SER A 425 -32.42 -11.16 14.02
CA SER A 425 -31.41 -10.17 14.39
C SER A 425 -30.12 -10.86 14.77
N VAL A 426 -29.02 -10.54 14.09
CA VAL A 426 -27.69 -11.12 14.30
C VAL A 426 -26.70 -9.98 14.48
N PHE A 427 -25.82 -10.07 15.49
CA PHE A 427 -24.73 -9.11 15.63
C PHE A 427 -23.61 -9.47 14.66
N PHE A 428 -23.32 -8.60 13.69
CA PHE A 428 -22.32 -8.84 12.66
C PHE A 428 -21.09 -7.95 12.89
N GLY A 429 -20.05 -8.54 13.48
CA GLY A 429 -18.75 -7.94 13.78
C GLY A 429 -18.10 -8.62 14.98
N TYR A 430 -16.94 -8.13 15.42
CA TYR A 430 -16.17 -8.77 16.49
C TYR A 430 -16.67 -8.50 17.91
N GLY A 431 -17.59 -7.56 18.10
CA GLY A 431 -18.22 -7.32 19.40
C GLY A 431 -17.81 -6.01 20.04
N THR A 432 -17.98 -5.90 21.36
CA THR A 432 -17.74 -4.65 22.11
C THR A 432 -16.71 -4.87 23.20
N SER A 433 -15.78 -3.94 23.34
CA SER A 433 -14.74 -3.99 24.36
C SER A 433 -15.33 -4.08 25.77
N ALA A 434 -14.76 -4.96 26.58
CA ALA A 434 -15.10 -5.07 28.00
C ALA A 434 -14.77 -3.77 28.75
N THR A 435 -15.58 -3.44 29.75
CA THR A 435 -15.34 -2.28 30.63
C THR A 435 -14.24 -2.58 31.65
N SER A 436 -13.40 -1.60 31.95
CA SER A 436 -12.29 -1.73 32.90
C SER A 436 -12.06 -0.42 33.69
N THR A 437 -10.88 -0.26 34.30
CA THR A 437 -10.44 1.05 34.81
C THR A 437 -9.66 1.85 33.77
N ALA A 438 -9.18 1.20 32.71
CA ALA A 438 -8.32 1.81 31.70
C ALA A 438 -9.09 2.67 30.69
N ASP A 439 -10.40 2.45 30.59
CA ASP A 439 -11.37 3.08 29.70
C ASP A 439 -12.29 4.08 30.43
N GLN A 440 -12.00 4.42 31.68
CA GLN A 440 -12.81 5.35 32.45
C GLN A 440 -12.55 6.81 32.05
N PHE A 441 -13.60 7.50 31.61
CA PHE A 441 -13.58 8.91 31.27
C PHE A 441 -14.58 9.71 32.13
N THR A 442 -14.16 10.84 32.67
CA THR A 442 -15.02 11.68 33.52
C THR A 442 -15.42 12.97 32.82
N PHE A 443 -16.72 13.15 32.59
CA PHE A 443 -17.29 14.45 32.20
C PHE A 443 -17.39 15.34 33.45
N THR A 444 -16.60 16.41 33.53
CA THR A 444 -16.53 17.25 34.74
C THR A 444 -17.03 18.68 34.49
N ASN A 445 -17.85 19.18 35.41
CA ASN A 445 -18.28 20.60 35.42
C ASN A 445 -17.17 21.55 35.91
N THR A 446 -16.05 21.01 36.38
CA THR A 446 -14.92 21.78 36.91
C THR A 446 -13.92 22.01 35.78
N VAL A 447 -13.81 23.27 35.33
CA VAL A 447 -12.72 23.71 34.45
C VAL A 447 -11.38 23.31 35.11
N PRO A 448 -10.44 22.62 34.43
CA PRO A 448 -9.10 22.43 34.98
C PRO A 448 -8.51 23.82 35.28
N PRO A 449 -7.70 23.98 36.35
CA PRO A 449 -7.19 25.29 36.73
C PRO A 449 -6.42 25.90 35.56
N SER A 450 -6.91 27.03 35.05
CA SER A 450 -6.06 27.98 34.35
C SER A 450 -4.92 28.36 35.29
N SER A 451 -3.71 28.46 34.75
CA SER A 451 -2.52 29.00 35.40
C SER A 451 -2.80 30.29 36.21
N PRO A 452 -2.08 30.57 37.32
CA PRO A 452 -2.39 31.69 38.23
C PRO A 452 -2.26 33.08 37.57
N PRO A 453 -2.94 34.11 38.11
CA PRO A 453 -3.12 35.39 37.43
C PRO A 453 -1.84 36.25 37.45
N GLY A 454 -1.12 36.23 36.34
CA GLY A 454 0.00 37.14 36.08
C GLY A 454 -0.40 38.28 35.16
N VAL A 455 -0.84 39.40 35.74
CA VAL A 455 -1.06 40.72 35.12
C VAL A 455 -2.16 40.78 34.04
N PRO A 456 -3.15 41.67 34.15
CA PRO A 456 -4.17 41.79 33.11
C PRO A 456 -3.49 42.23 31.81
N PRO A 457 -3.76 41.57 30.65
CA PRO A 457 -3.36 42.14 29.38
C PRO A 457 -4.09 43.47 29.25
N THR A 458 -3.33 44.54 29.05
CA THR A 458 -3.82 45.79 28.46
C THR A 458 -4.79 45.45 27.33
N PRO A 459 -5.92 46.18 27.18
CA PRO A 459 -6.78 46.00 26.01
C PRO A 459 -5.90 46.05 24.77
N PRO A 460 -6.14 45.18 23.76
CA PRO A 460 -5.30 45.17 22.57
C PRO A 460 -5.23 46.60 22.05
N VAL A 461 -4.02 47.15 22.08
CA VAL A 461 -3.69 48.27 21.21
C VAL A 461 -3.99 47.70 19.84
N ALA A 462 -5.02 48.25 19.20
CA ALA A 462 -5.29 47.98 17.80
C ALA A 462 -3.95 48.06 17.07
N PRO A 463 -3.60 47.10 16.19
CA PRO A 463 -2.39 47.21 15.40
C PRO A 463 -2.34 48.63 14.82
N PRO A 464 -1.19 49.33 14.88
CA PRO A 464 -1.09 50.64 14.30
C PRO A 464 -1.60 50.54 12.88
N SER A 465 -2.62 51.34 12.57
CA SER A 465 -3.07 51.47 11.19
C SER A 465 -1.82 51.73 10.34
N PRO A 466 -1.61 50.99 9.23
CA PRO A 466 -0.56 51.35 8.30
C PRO A 466 -0.73 52.83 7.94
N PRO A 467 0.36 53.58 7.72
CA PRO A 467 0.29 55.01 7.49
C PRO A 467 -0.73 55.28 6.38
N VAL A 468 -1.74 56.10 6.73
CA VAL A 468 -2.71 56.63 5.78
C VAL A 468 -1.93 57.37 4.70
N ALA A 469 -1.80 56.74 3.54
CA ALA A 469 -1.39 57.41 2.32
C ALA A 469 -2.45 58.48 1.98
N PRO A 470 -2.04 59.65 1.46
CA PRO A 470 -2.96 60.73 1.14
C PRO A 470 -3.97 60.28 0.07
N PRO A 471 -5.21 60.83 0.06
CA PRO A 471 -6.25 60.36 -0.83
C PRO A 471 -5.86 60.63 -2.29
N THR A 472 -5.68 59.56 -3.06
CA THR A 472 -5.58 59.62 -4.53
C THR A 472 -6.99 59.63 -5.14
N PRO A 473 -7.18 60.34 -6.28
CA PRO A 473 -8.51 60.70 -6.81
C PRO A 473 -9.24 59.49 -7.41
N PRO A 474 -10.58 59.57 -7.57
CA PRO A 474 -11.38 58.44 -8.04
C PRO A 474 -11.01 58.09 -9.47
N VAL A 475 -10.54 56.86 -9.70
CA VAL A 475 -10.35 56.28 -11.03
C VAL A 475 -11.63 55.56 -11.43
N VAL A 476 -12.20 56.01 -12.55
CA VAL A 476 -13.42 55.51 -13.19
C VAL A 476 -13.16 54.08 -13.73
N PRO A 477 -14.06 53.10 -13.50
CA PRO A 477 -13.92 51.79 -14.11
C PRO A 477 -14.07 51.87 -15.65
N PRO A 478 -13.26 51.14 -16.43
CA PRO A 478 -13.32 51.18 -17.89
C PRO A 478 -14.63 50.56 -18.39
N THR A 479 -15.20 51.20 -19.40
CA THR A 479 -16.41 50.78 -20.10
C THR A 479 -16.17 49.44 -20.82
N PRO A 480 -17.07 48.45 -20.72
CA PRO A 480 -16.94 47.21 -21.49
C PRO A 480 -16.99 47.49 -23.01
N PRO A 481 -16.24 46.75 -23.85
CA PRO A 481 -16.26 46.95 -25.28
C PRO A 481 -17.60 46.55 -25.88
N VAL A 482 -18.14 47.43 -26.74
CA VAL A 482 -19.36 47.22 -27.51
C VAL A 482 -19.10 46.16 -28.59
N VAL A 483 -19.77 45.01 -28.48
CA VAL A 483 -19.83 44.00 -29.55
C VAL A 483 -21.01 44.34 -30.48
N PRO A 484 -20.82 44.40 -31.82
CA PRO A 484 -21.90 44.67 -32.76
C PRO A 484 -22.88 43.49 -32.88
N PRO A 485 -24.17 43.73 -33.18
CA PRO A 485 -25.21 42.70 -33.16
C PRO A 485 -25.11 41.74 -34.35
N THR A 486 -25.10 40.44 -34.06
CA THR A 486 -25.22 39.34 -35.04
C THR A 486 -26.70 39.10 -35.42
N PRO A 487 -27.03 38.71 -36.67
CA PRO A 487 -28.41 38.54 -37.14
C PRO A 487 -29.12 37.31 -36.54
N PRO A 488 -30.47 37.28 -36.52
CA PRO A 488 -31.23 36.21 -35.89
C PRO A 488 -31.16 34.89 -36.67
N VAL A 489 -30.76 33.81 -35.98
CA VAL A 489 -30.78 32.43 -36.48
C VAL A 489 -32.10 31.77 -36.08
N VAL A 490 -32.75 31.15 -37.05
CA VAL A 490 -34.02 30.42 -36.95
C VAL A 490 -33.85 29.12 -36.14
N PRO A 491 -34.74 28.77 -35.20
CA PRO A 491 -34.64 27.52 -34.45
C PRO A 491 -34.96 26.29 -35.32
N PRO A 492 -34.24 25.16 -35.14
CA PRO A 492 -34.47 23.93 -35.90
C PRO A 492 -35.73 23.20 -35.42
N THR A 493 -36.43 22.59 -36.38
CA THR A 493 -37.58 21.70 -36.21
C THR A 493 -37.23 20.40 -35.47
N PRO A 494 -38.12 19.85 -34.61
CA PRO A 494 -37.89 18.57 -33.93
C PRO A 494 -37.96 17.37 -34.89
N PRO A 495 -37.18 16.29 -34.66
CA PRO A 495 -37.27 15.06 -35.45
C PRO A 495 -38.51 14.24 -35.10
N THR A 496 -39.14 13.69 -36.14
CA THR A 496 -40.30 12.79 -36.09
C THR A 496 -39.90 11.36 -35.74
N VAL A 497 -40.57 10.76 -34.76
CA VAL A 497 -40.42 9.34 -34.35
C VAL A 497 -41.22 8.43 -35.30
N PRO A 498 -40.67 7.31 -35.79
CA PRO A 498 -41.42 6.30 -36.56
C PRO A 498 -42.32 5.42 -35.67
N PRO A 499 -43.45 4.89 -36.18
CA PRO A 499 -44.44 4.17 -35.37
C PRO A 499 -44.03 2.73 -35.02
N SER A 500 -44.39 2.30 -33.81
CA SER A 500 -44.23 0.95 -33.28
C SER A 500 -45.12 -0.10 -33.99
N PRO A 501 -44.69 -1.37 -34.10
CA PRO A 501 -45.49 -2.44 -34.69
C PRO A 501 -46.66 -2.89 -33.79
N PRO A 502 -47.75 -3.46 -34.35
CA PRO A 502 -48.96 -3.78 -33.62
C PRO A 502 -48.85 -5.03 -32.73
N ALA A 503 -49.56 -5.00 -31.60
CA ALA A 503 -49.62 -6.03 -30.58
C ALA A 503 -50.35 -7.32 -31.04
N VAL A 504 -49.84 -8.47 -30.59
CA VAL A 504 -50.46 -9.80 -30.71
C VAL A 504 -51.48 -9.99 -29.58
N PRO A 505 -52.68 -10.55 -29.84
CA PRO A 505 -53.70 -10.74 -28.81
C PRO A 505 -53.39 -11.93 -27.88
N PRO A 506 -53.85 -11.91 -26.61
CA PRO A 506 -53.59 -12.98 -25.65
C PRO A 506 -54.49 -14.21 -25.86
N SER A 507 -53.93 -15.38 -25.64
CA SER A 507 -54.61 -16.69 -25.58
C SER A 507 -55.46 -16.84 -24.30
N PRO A 508 -56.56 -17.63 -24.31
CA PRO A 508 -57.47 -17.76 -23.17
C PRO A 508 -56.91 -18.66 -22.05
N PRO A 509 -57.42 -18.55 -20.81
CA PRO A 509 -56.85 -19.22 -19.64
C PRO A 509 -57.25 -20.70 -19.58
N THR A 510 -56.28 -21.58 -19.36
CA THR A 510 -56.50 -22.97 -18.95
C THR A 510 -56.47 -23.10 -17.42
N ALA A 511 -57.40 -23.90 -16.91
CA ALA A 511 -57.73 -24.13 -15.50
C ALA A 511 -56.56 -24.72 -14.66
N PRO A 512 -56.58 -24.54 -13.32
CA PRO A 512 -55.51 -25.04 -12.45
C PRO A 512 -55.65 -26.56 -12.21
N PRO A 513 -54.55 -27.34 -12.25
CA PRO A 513 -54.55 -28.67 -11.69
C PRO A 513 -54.20 -28.65 -10.19
N VAL A 514 -54.78 -29.63 -9.53
CA VAL A 514 -54.87 -29.89 -8.10
C VAL A 514 -53.52 -30.32 -7.49
N VAL A 515 -53.23 -29.84 -6.28
CA VAL A 515 -52.09 -30.22 -5.44
C VAL A 515 -52.29 -31.63 -4.87
N PRO A 516 -51.37 -32.59 -5.08
CA PRO A 516 -51.24 -33.79 -4.24
C PRO A 516 -50.28 -33.51 -3.06
N PRO A 517 -50.44 -34.19 -1.90
CA PRO A 517 -49.66 -33.85 -0.71
C PRO A 517 -48.41 -34.78 -0.52
N VAL A 518 -47.42 -34.21 0.18
CA VAL A 518 -46.37 -34.82 1.05
C VAL A 518 -45.09 -35.42 0.42
N ALA A 519 -43.93 -34.96 0.91
CA ALA A 519 -42.85 -35.80 1.52
C ALA A 519 -41.93 -34.91 2.39
N PRO A 520 -41.52 -35.34 3.61
CA PRO A 520 -40.49 -34.65 4.39
C PRO A 520 -39.10 -34.82 3.74
N PRO A 521 -38.12 -33.93 4.04
CA PRO A 521 -36.79 -34.01 3.44
C PRO A 521 -36.06 -35.29 3.85
N VAL A 522 -35.31 -35.85 2.90
CA VAL A 522 -34.50 -37.06 3.03
C VAL A 522 -33.12 -36.66 3.56
N VAL A 523 -32.71 -37.30 4.66
CA VAL A 523 -31.37 -37.21 5.25
C VAL A 523 -30.36 -37.98 4.36
N PRO A 524 -29.20 -37.40 4.00
CA PRO A 524 -28.12 -38.14 3.34
C PRO A 524 -27.48 -39.19 4.29
N PRO A 525 -27.00 -40.35 3.80
CA PRO A 525 -26.42 -41.36 4.65
C PRO A 525 -24.96 -41.04 5.04
N ALA A 526 -24.60 -41.37 6.28
CA ALA A 526 -23.23 -41.33 6.80
C ALA A 526 -22.24 -42.14 5.94
N ILE A 527 -21.05 -41.59 5.72
CA ILE A 527 -19.94 -42.20 4.98
C ILE A 527 -19.23 -43.24 5.88
N PRO A 528 -18.97 -44.48 5.43
CA PRO A 528 -18.19 -45.46 6.18
C PRO A 528 -16.66 -45.23 6.05
N PRO A 529 -15.84 -45.62 7.04
CA PRO A 529 -14.42 -45.31 7.07
C PRO A 529 -13.64 -46.08 5.98
N ILE A 530 -12.77 -45.36 5.28
CA ILE A 530 -11.87 -45.91 4.25
C ILE A 530 -10.66 -46.57 4.95
N VAL A 531 -10.42 -47.84 4.62
CA VAL A 531 -9.23 -48.59 5.05
C VAL A 531 -8.04 -48.22 4.14
N PRO A 532 -6.88 -47.82 4.67
CA PRO A 532 -5.72 -47.47 3.84
C PRO A 532 -5.09 -48.70 3.16
N PRO A 533 -4.48 -48.54 1.97
CA PRO A 533 -3.86 -49.65 1.25
C PRO A 533 -2.56 -50.12 1.92
N VAL A 534 -2.34 -51.43 1.87
CA VAL A 534 -1.13 -52.12 2.37
C VAL A 534 0.09 -51.71 1.55
N VAL A 535 1.07 -51.09 2.22
CA VAL A 535 2.39 -50.73 1.67
C VAL A 535 3.27 -51.98 1.49
N SER A 536 3.88 -52.14 0.32
CA SER A 536 4.97 -53.10 0.09
C SER A 536 6.34 -52.45 0.40
N PRO A 537 7.33 -53.19 0.94
CA PRO A 537 8.56 -52.60 1.45
C PRO A 537 9.59 -52.25 0.35
N SER A 538 10.21 -51.07 0.49
CA SER A 538 11.33 -50.58 -0.31
C SER A 538 12.66 -51.32 0.01
N PRO A 539 13.60 -51.40 -0.94
CA PRO A 539 14.90 -52.08 -0.77
C PRO A 539 15.91 -51.24 0.05
N PRO A 540 16.95 -51.86 0.65
CA PRO A 540 17.89 -51.18 1.55
C PRO A 540 18.91 -50.31 0.81
N LEU A 541 19.19 -49.14 1.41
CA LEU A 541 20.19 -48.15 0.97
C LEU A 541 21.64 -48.60 1.28
N VAL A 542 22.54 -48.29 0.34
CA VAL A 542 24.00 -48.50 0.43
C VAL A 542 24.66 -47.22 1.01
N PRO A 543 25.63 -47.33 1.95
CA PRO A 543 26.29 -46.16 2.52
C PRO A 543 27.38 -45.55 1.60
N PRO A 544 27.68 -44.24 1.72
CA PRO A 544 28.67 -43.54 0.91
C PRO A 544 30.13 -43.85 1.34
N PRO A 545 31.13 -43.65 0.45
CA PRO A 545 32.54 -43.90 0.75
C PRO A 545 33.19 -42.80 1.62
N PRO A 546 34.28 -43.11 2.34
CA PRO A 546 34.92 -42.20 3.28
C PRO A 546 35.83 -41.13 2.62
N SER A 547 35.86 -39.95 3.23
CA SER A 547 36.70 -38.80 2.87
C SER A 547 38.20 -39.03 3.09
N PRO A 548 39.09 -38.39 2.29
CA PRO A 548 40.54 -38.55 2.41
C PRO A 548 41.16 -37.73 3.58
N PRO A 549 42.37 -38.10 4.07
CA PRO A 549 42.99 -37.48 5.25
C PRO A 549 43.64 -36.11 4.95
N GLY A 550 43.58 -35.21 5.94
CA GLY A 550 44.07 -33.83 5.86
C GLY A 550 45.59 -33.64 5.80
N VAL A 551 45.98 -32.48 5.29
CA VAL A 551 47.36 -31.99 5.15
C VAL A 551 47.73 -31.10 6.36
N PRO A 552 48.93 -31.23 6.96
CA PRO A 552 49.34 -30.42 8.11
C PRO A 552 49.95 -29.05 7.70
N PRO A 553 49.87 -28.01 8.57
CA PRO A 553 50.44 -26.68 8.31
C PRO A 553 51.96 -26.61 8.59
N PRO A 554 52.69 -25.62 8.01
CA PRO A 554 54.13 -25.44 8.20
C PRO A 554 54.49 -24.76 9.55
N PRO A 555 55.76 -24.89 10.02
CA PRO A 555 56.14 -24.58 11.40
C PRO A 555 56.42 -23.09 11.69
N LEU A 556 56.23 -22.74 12.97
CA LEU A 556 56.41 -21.43 13.59
C LEU A 556 57.88 -20.99 13.69
N SER A 557 58.13 -19.68 13.55
CA SER A 557 59.41 -19.02 13.82
C SER A 557 59.43 -18.37 15.23
N PRO A 558 60.62 -18.17 15.86
CA PRO A 558 60.75 -17.88 17.30
C PRO A 558 60.59 -16.38 17.69
N PRO A 559 60.40 -16.06 18.98
CA PRO A 559 59.94 -14.74 19.43
C PRO A 559 61.06 -13.70 19.59
N GLY A 560 60.79 -12.47 19.14
CA GLY A 560 61.61 -11.27 19.38
C GLY A 560 60.94 -10.29 20.36
N VAL A 561 61.78 -9.65 21.17
CA VAL A 561 61.49 -8.78 22.34
C VAL A 561 60.80 -7.45 21.96
N PRO A 562 59.89 -6.89 22.79
CA PRO A 562 59.18 -5.63 22.48
C PRO A 562 59.93 -4.36 22.93
N PRO A 563 59.84 -3.23 22.19
CA PRO A 563 60.20 -1.90 22.69
C PRO A 563 59.01 -1.18 23.38
N PRO A 564 59.24 -0.12 24.18
CA PRO A 564 58.23 0.50 25.04
C PRO A 564 57.24 1.41 24.26
N PRO A 565 56.05 1.71 24.82
CA PRO A 565 55.00 2.41 24.08
C PRO A 565 55.31 3.91 23.94
N SER A 566 55.29 4.41 22.70
CA SER A 566 55.06 5.82 22.40
C SER A 566 53.55 6.08 22.32
N SER A 567 53.10 7.19 22.90
CA SER A 567 51.73 7.70 22.82
C SER A 567 51.21 7.75 21.37
N PRO A 568 49.93 7.45 21.12
CA PRO A 568 49.37 7.53 19.77
C PRO A 568 49.43 8.98 19.24
N PRO A 569 49.72 9.20 17.95
CA PRO A 569 49.41 10.46 17.32
C PRO A 569 47.88 10.62 17.31
N GLY A 570 47.38 11.78 17.72
CA GLY A 570 45.99 12.13 17.48
C GLY A 570 45.72 12.06 15.99
N VAL A 571 44.84 11.16 15.58
CA VAL A 571 44.29 11.13 14.22
C VAL A 571 43.55 12.47 14.05
N PRO A 572 43.88 13.31 13.05
CA PRO A 572 43.04 14.44 12.71
C PRO A 572 41.64 13.91 12.40
N PRO A 573 40.55 14.54 12.89
CA PRO A 573 39.21 14.11 12.50
C PRO A 573 39.14 14.08 10.97
N ALA A 574 38.64 12.96 10.43
CA ALA A 574 38.44 12.81 8.99
C ALA A 574 37.49 13.92 8.51
N SER A 575 37.81 14.57 7.39
CA SER A 575 36.85 15.47 6.76
C SER A 575 35.60 14.67 6.37
N PRO A 576 34.39 15.17 6.65
CA PRO A 576 33.16 14.46 6.32
C PRO A 576 33.00 14.28 4.80
N SER A 577 32.40 13.15 4.39
CA SER A 577 32.25 12.78 2.98
C SER A 577 31.21 13.67 2.27
N PRO A 578 31.50 14.23 1.09
CA PRO A 578 30.52 14.98 0.30
C PRO A 578 29.25 14.17 -0.04
N VAL A 579 29.34 12.84 -0.05
CA VAL A 579 28.19 11.95 -0.33
C VAL A 579 27.19 11.91 0.83
N LEU A 580 27.63 12.24 2.06
CA LEU A 580 26.76 12.30 3.24
C LEU A 580 26.16 13.70 3.43
N ILE A 581 26.95 14.77 3.26
CA ILE A 581 26.54 16.12 3.67
C ILE A 581 26.47 17.15 2.54
N GLY A 582 26.78 16.74 1.32
CA GLY A 582 26.85 17.61 0.14
C GLY A 582 28.10 18.49 0.08
N THR A 583 28.24 19.17 -1.05
CA THR A 583 29.30 20.16 -1.33
C THR A 583 28.90 21.55 -0.81
N SER A 584 29.81 22.53 -0.88
CA SER A 584 29.57 23.88 -0.32
C SER A 584 28.89 24.86 -1.29
N GLN A 585 28.74 24.50 -2.56
CA GLN A 585 28.14 25.36 -3.59
C GLN A 585 26.79 24.81 -4.06
N TYR A 586 25.87 25.69 -4.40
CA TYR A 586 24.54 25.30 -4.91
C TYR A 586 24.17 26.09 -6.15
N ALA A 587 23.49 25.41 -7.06
CA ALA A 587 22.97 26.01 -8.28
C ALA A 587 21.53 26.47 -8.07
N VAL A 588 21.18 27.59 -8.72
CA VAL A 588 19.81 28.13 -8.75
C VAL A 588 19.40 28.38 -10.20
N GLY A 589 18.30 27.76 -10.61
CA GLY A 589 17.68 27.95 -11.91
C GLY A 589 16.28 28.54 -11.79
N SER A 590 15.93 29.48 -12.68
CA SER A 590 14.57 30.03 -12.72
C SER A 590 13.56 28.97 -13.18
N ASP A 591 12.38 28.92 -12.57
CA ASP A 591 11.26 28.12 -13.07
C ASP A 591 10.66 28.77 -14.35
N ALA A 592 9.57 28.19 -14.88
CA ALA A 592 8.92 28.64 -16.11
C ALA A 592 8.59 30.15 -16.12
N GLY A 593 8.87 30.80 -17.24
CA GLY A 593 8.75 32.25 -17.43
C GLY A 593 9.98 33.06 -17.02
N GLY A 594 11.00 32.40 -16.47
CA GLY A 594 12.33 32.99 -16.25
C GLY A 594 13.12 33.18 -17.55
N ASN A 595 14.31 33.76 -17.44
CA ASN A 595 15.17 34.09 -18.58
C ASN A 595 16.17 32.98 -18.94
N GLY A 596 16.06 31.79 -18.32
CA GLY A 596 16.92 30.64 -18.60
C GLY A 596 18.29 30.67 -17.90
N ILE A 597 18.57 31.71 -17.10
CA ILE A 597 19.86 31.86 -16.42
C ILE A 597 19.95 30.92 -15.23
N VAL A 598 21.12 30.28 -15.09
CA VAL A 598 21.51 29.50 -13.91
C VAL A 598 22.66 30.19 -13.21
N THR A 599 22.60 30.27 -11.88
CA THR A 599 23.64 30.87 -11.04
C THR A 599 24.16 29.87 -10.02
N LEU A 600 25.47 29.68 -9.97
CA LEU A 600 26.16 28.92 -8.94
C LEU A 600 26.57 29.87 -7.81
N TYR A 601 26.15 29.55 -6.60
CA TYR A 601 26.44 30.32 -5.39
C TYR A 601 27.42 29.57 -4.49
N ASN A 602 28.30 30.32 -3.84
CA ASN A 602 29.07 29.83 -2.70
C ASN A 602 28.20 29.81 -1.43
N ALA A 603 28.64 29.09 -0.40
CA ALA A 603 27.96 29.03 0.90
C ALA A 603 27.69 30.42 1.53
N ASP A 604 28.53 31.41 1.23
CA ASP A 604 28.41 32.80 1.71
C ASP A 604 27.50 33.69 0.83
N GLN A 605 26.75 33.10 -0.12
CA GLN A 605 25.87 33.76 -1.09
C GLN A 605 26.60 34.55 -2.18
N SER A 606 27.94 34.56 -2.22
CA SER A 606 28.65 35.14 -3.35
C SER A 606 28.46 34.30 -4.61
N VAL A 607 28.32 34.96 -5.76
CA VAL A 607 28.18 34.26 -7.05
C VAL A 607 29.52 33.72 -7.48
N ALA A 608 29.60 32.42 -7.71
CA ALA A 608 30.74 31.74 -8.30
C ALA A 608 30.72 31.85 -9.83
N LEU A 609 29.57 31.54 -10.45
CA LEU A 609 29.38 31.56 -11.89
C LEU A 609 27.92 31.89 -12.24
N THR A 610 27.71 32.55 -13.37
CA THR A 610 26.40 32.67 -14.01
C THR A 610 26.50 32.14 -15.45
N ALA A 611 25.57 31.26 -15.83
CA ALA A 611 25.52 30.62 -17.13
C ALA A 611 24.13 30.77 -17.78
N ASP A 612 24.10 30.76 -19.11
CA ASP A 612 22.88 30.72 -19.94
C ASP A 612 22.92 29.42 -20.78
N PRO A 613 22.59 28.26 -20.17
CA PRO A 613 22.72 26.96 -20.84
C PRO A 613 21.79 26.83 -22.05
N PHE A 614 20.61 27.47 -21.99
CA PHE A 614 19.58 27.35 -23.02
C PHE A 614 19.10 28.74 -23.48
N PRO A 615 19.90 29.46 -24.28
CA PRO A 615 19.59 30.84 -24.65
C PRO A 615 18.21 31.00 -25.28
N GLY A 616 17.37 31.82 -24.64
CA GLY A 616 16.01 32.12 -25.11
C GLY A 616 14.96 31.07 -24.74
N PHE A 617 15.32 30.02 -24.01
CA PHE A 617 14.37 29.04 -23.48
C PHE A 617 13.70 29.56 -22.19
N THR A 618 12.37 29.49 -22.12
CA THR A 618 11.59 30.01 -20.98
C THR A 618 10.81 28.93 -20.23
N GLY A 619 11.04 27.66 -20.52
CA GLY A 619 10.38 26.53 -19.85
C GLY A 619 10.90 26.25 -18.43
N GLY A 620 11.86 27.04 -17.97
CA GLY A 620 12.56 26.87 -16.70
C GLY A 620 13.77 25.94 -16.80
N VAL A 621 14.67 26.02 -15.82
CA VAL A 621 15.90 25.23 -15.80
C VAL A 621 16.01 24.48 -14.48
N ARG A 622 16.21 23.17 -14.58
CA ARG A 622 16.33 22.25 -13.44
C ARG A 622 17.81 22.07 -13.22
N VAL A 623 18.25 22.13 -11.98
CA VAL A 623 19.66 22.31 -11.66
C VAL A 623 20.12 21.31 -10.62
N ALA A 624 21.38 20.92 -10.74
CA ALA A 624 22.18 20.26 -9.70
C ALA A 624 23.60 20.86 -9.73
N ALA A 625 24.35 20.70 -8.65
CA ALA A 625 25.75 21.12 -8.58
C ALA A 625 26.63 20.04 -7.97
N ALA A 626 27.70 19.66 -8.68
CA ALA A 626 28.72 18.70 -8.23
C ALA A 626 30.01 18.85 -9.06
N ASP A 627 31.18 18.53 -8.50
CA ASP A 627 32.49 18.66 -9.16
C ASP A 627 32.81 17.43 -10.05
N PHE A 628 32.48 17.48 -11.34
CA PHE A 628 32.70 16.37 -12.29
C PHE A 628 34.15 16.29 -12.77
N ASN A 629 34.88 17.41 -12.76
CA ASN A 629 36.25 17.49 -13.27
C ASN A 629 37.34 17.44 -12.15
N SER A 630 36.91 17.33 -10.89
CA SER A 630 37.73 17.25 -9.68
C SER A 630 38.68 18.44 -9.49
N ASP A 631 38.24 19.65 -9.87
CA ASP A 631 39.06 20.85 -9.75
C ASP A 631 38.84 21.67 -8.47
N GLY A 632 37.94 21.19 -7.60
CA GLY A 632 37.57 21.77 -6.33
C GLY A 632 36.44 22.80 -6.41
N THR A 633 35.81 22.95 -7.57
CA THR A 633 34.65 23.81 -7.81
C THR A 633 33.51 22.95 -8.35
N ASP A 634 32.31 23.09 -7.82
CA ASP A 634 31.16 22.37 -8.34
C ASP A 634 30.78 22.86 -9.74
N ASP A 635 30.50 21.94 -10.64
CA ASP A 635 29.99 22.21 -11.98
C ASP A 635 28.45 22.31 -11.96
N ILE A 636 27.90 23.13 -12.85
CA ILE A 636 26.46 23.30 -13.00
C ILE A 636 25.93 22.19 -13.90
N VAL A 637 25.01 21.37 -13.40
CA VAL A 637 24.16 20.52 -14.23
C VAL A 637 22.88 21.28 -14.52
N ALA A 638 22.56 21.49 -15.80
CA ALA A 638 21.35 22.18 -16.24
C ALA A 638 20.51 21.27 -17.13
N GLY A 639 19.22 21.15 -16.84
CA GLY A 639 18.24 20.41 -17.64
C GLY A 639 17.06 21.29 -18.05
N THR A 640 16.61 21.17 -19.30
CA THR A 640 15.47 21.92 -19.82
C THR A 640 14.16 21.51 -19.12
N GLY A 641 13.34 22.48 -18.71
CA GLY A 641 11.95 22.24 -18.33
C GLY A 641 11.00 21.95 -19.49
N PRO A 642 9.68 21.81 -19.23
CA PRO A 642 8.67 21.58 -20.26
C PRO A 642 8.62 22.71 -21.31
N GLY A 643 8.20 22.36 -22.52
CA GLY A 643 7.95 23.33 -23.60
C GLY A 643 9.00 23.39 -24.71
N GLY A 644 9.99 22.50 -24.67
CA GLY A 644 10.97 22.29 -25.75
C GLY A 644 11.55 20.87 -25.67
N PRO A 645 12.39 20.46 -26.64
CA PRO A 645 13.09 19.18 -26.59
C PRO A 645 13.90 19.04 -25.30
N SER A 646 13.95 17.83 -24.74
CA SER A 646 14.77 17.55 -23.56
C SER A 646 16.26 17.70 -23.88
N HIS A 647 16.97 18.56 -23.14
CA HIS A 647 18.41 18.74 -23.24
C HIS A 647 19.03 18.88 -21.85
N VAL A 648 20.25 18.34 -21.67
CA VAL A 648 21.04 18.47 -20.44
C VAL A 648 22.46 18.90 -20.79
N GLU A 649 22.99 19.89 -20.06
CA GLU A 649 24.39 20.32 -20.11
C GLU A 649 25.04 20.25 -18.73
N ILE A 650 26.31 19.85 -18.68
CA ILE A 650 27.20 20.03 -17.53
C ILE A 650 28.17 21.14 -17.89
N ILE A 651 28.21 22.20 -17.09
CA ILE A 651 29.01 23.41 -17.33
C ILE A 651 30.00 23.56 -16.19
N ASP A 652 31.28 23.62 -16.55
CA ASP A 652 32.40 23.82 -15.63
C ASP A 652 32.16 25.06 -14.76
N GLY A 653 32.07 24.86 -13.44
CA GLY A 653 31.73 25.92 -12.48
C GLY A 653 32.79 27.02 -12.36
N LYS A 654 34.00 26.76 -12.83
CA LYS A 654 35.15 27.66 -12.76
C LYS A 654 35.47 28.34 -14.07
N THR A 655 35.31 27.64 -15.19
CA THR A 655 35.64 28.17 -16.52
C THR A 655 34.42 28.54 -17.37
N GLY A 656 33.24 28.04 -17.02
CA GLY A 656 32.00 28.21 -17.78
C GLY A 656 31.97 27.44 -19.10
N GLN A 657 32.88 26.48 -19.31
CA GLN A 657 32.89 25.62 -20.49
C GLN A 657 31.92 24.45 -20.33
N VAL A 658 31.23 24.06 -21.40
CA VAL A 658 30.41 22.84 -21.41
C VAL A 658 31.33 21.61 -21.37
N LEU A 659 31.21 20.80 -20.32
CA LEU A 659 31.93 19.54 -20.13
C LEU A 659 31.20 18.37 -20.80
N PHE A 660 29.87 18.38 -20.73
CA PHE A 660 29.03 17.33 -21.29
C PHE A 660 27.69 17.88 -21.77
N SER A 661 27.13 17.28 -22.82
CA SER A 661 25.85 17.67 -23.41
C SER A 661 25.16 16.44 -23.98
N VAL A 662 23.86 16.27 -23.69
CA VAL A 662 23.08 15.11 -24.11
C VAL A 662 21.61 15.45 -24.32
N ASP A 663 21.01 14.83 -25.34
CA ASP A 663 19.55 14.74 -25.52
C ASP A 663 19.08 13.39 -24.93
N PRO A 664 18.62 13.35 -23.66
CA PRO A 664 18.43 12.10 -22.94
C PRO A 664 17.22 11.28 -23.42
N PHE A 665 16.27 11.91 -24.12
CA PHE A 665 15.04 11.31 -24.62
C PHE A 665 14.80 11.71 -26.08
N GLU A 666 13.81 11.07 -26.73
CA GLU A 666 13.48 11.34 -28.12
C GLU A 666 13.09 12.80 -28.35
N ALA A 667 13.45 13.36 -29.51
CA ALA A 667 13.22 14.78 -29.82
C ALA A 667 11.74 15.21 -29.81
N SER A 668 10.80 14.27 -29.93
CA SER A 668 9.37 14.53 -29.80
C SER A 668 8.90 14.70 -28.36
N PHE A 669 9.69 14.27 -27.38
CA PHE A 669 9.39 14.45 -25.97
C PHE A 669 9.71 15.88 -25.55
N THR A 670 8.68 16.62 -25.16
CA THR A 670 8.77 18.03 -24.75
C THR A 670 8.38 18.27 -23.30
N GLY A 671 8.39 17.21 -22.50
CA GLY A 671 8.04 17.24 -21.08
C GLY A 671 9.11 17.84 -20.17
N GLY A 672 10.31 18.06 -20.70
CA GLY A 672 11.46 18.48 -19.92
C GLY A 672 12.04 17.35 -19.07
N VAL A 673 13.06 17.68 -18.29
CA VAL A 673 13.79 16.72 -17.44
C VAL A 673 14.00 17.28 -16.04
N PHE A 674 14.26 16.36 -15.10
CA PHE A 674 14.93 16.63 -13.84
C PHE A 674 16.35 16.07 -13.90
N VAL A 675 17.24 16.70 -13.13
CA VAL A 675 18.65 16.34 -13.04
C VAL A 675 19.05 16.24 -11.57
N ALA A 676 19.92 15.28 -11.27
CA ALA A 676 20.58 15.14 -9.98
C ALA A 676 22.03 14.65 -10.21
N ALA A 677 22.89 14.84 -9.21
CA ALA A 677 24.28 14.42 -9.28
C ALA A 677 24.76 13.85 -7.93
N GLY A 678 25.61 12.83 -7.98
CA GLY A 678 26.25 12.22 -6.82
C GLY A 678 27.00 10.94 -7.21
N ASP A 679 28.04 10.57 -6.47
CA ASP A 679 28.91 9.43 -6.78
C ASP A 679 28.23 8.11 -6.38
N LEU A 680 27.51 7.45 -7.31
CA LEU A 680 26.79 6.21 -7.04
C LEU A 680 27.74 4.99 -7.02
N ASN A 681 28.84 5.06 -7.77
CA ASN A 681 29.71 3.91 -8.00
C ASN A 681 30.96 3.87 -7.08
N GLY A 682 31.20 4.95 -6.34
CA GLY A 682 32.26 5.08 -5.33
C GLY A 682 33.65 5.33 -5.94
N ASP A 683 33.75 5.88 -7.15
CA ASP A 683 35.03 6.17 -7.79
C ASP A 683 35.58 7.58 -7.52
N GLY A 684 34.84 8.38 -6.74
CA GLY A 684 35.18 9.73 -6.31
C GLY A 684 34.76 10.83 -7.30
N VAL A 685 34.09 10.49 -8.40
CA VAL A 685 33.51 11.44 -9.35
C VAL A 685 31.97 11.36 -9.29
N PRO A 686 31.24 12.47 -9.17
CA PRO A 686 29.78 12.45 -9.17
C PRO A 686 29.20 11.93 -10.49
N ASP A 687 28.21 11.05 -10.42
CA ASP A 687 27.46 10.55 -11.59
C ASP A 687 26.26 11.45 -11.90
N LEU A 688 25.82 11.48 -13.17
CA LEU A 688 24.66 12.25 -13.63
C LEU A 688 23.40 11.40 -13.69
N ILE A 689 22.33 11.84 -13.04
CA ILE A 689 21.02 11.21 -13.08
C ILE A 689 20.07 12.10 -13.86
N VAL A 690 19.36 11.52 -14.83
CA VAL A 690 18.37 12.22 -15.65
C VAL A 690 17.05 11.46 -15.66
N THR A 691 15.97 12.16 -15.31
CA THR A 691 14.60 11.63 -15.32
C THR A 691 13.69 12.53 -16.17
N PRO A 692 12.66 11.97 -16.84
CA PRO A 692 11.63 12.79 -17.46
C PRO A 692 10.86 13.60 -16.43
N ASP A 693 10.45 14.81 -16.79
CA ASP A 693 9.46 15.58 -16.04
C ASP A 693 8.06 15.37 -16.61
N GLN A 694 7.34 16.41 -17.02
CA GLN A 694 5.90 16.35 -17.26
C GLN A 694 5.55 15.44 -18.45
N GLY A 695 4.69 14.44 -18.23
CA GLY A 695 4.19 13.57 -19.30
C GLY A 695 5.14 12.43 -19.70
N GLY A 696 6.31 12.32 -19.08
CA GLY A 696 7.23 11.20 -19.26
C GLY A 696 6.96 10.05 -18.28
N GLY A 697 7.47 8.85 -18.56
CA GLY A 697 7.41 7.75 -17.59
C GLY A 697 8.37 7.95 -16.40
N PRO A 698 8.32 7.11 -15.35
CA PRO A 698 9.25 7.16 -14.23
C PRO A 698 10.62 6.59 -14.58
N ARG A 699 11.11 6.87 -15.79
CA ARG A 699 12.36 6.34 -16.30
C ARG A 699 13.53 7.08 -15.67
N VAL A 700 14.56 6.35 -15.27
CA VAL A 700 15.80 6.86 -14.71
C VAL A 700 16.94 6.47 -15.64
N ARG A 701 17.73 7.44 -16.08
CA ARG A 701 18.97 7.21 -16.83
C ARG A 701 20.14 7.72 -15.99
N VAL A 702 21.12 6.84 -15.76
CA VAL A 702 22.32 7.15 -14.98
C VAL A 702 23.52 7.15 -15.91
N PHE A 703 24.29 8.23 -15.92
CA PHE A 703 25.51 8.39 -16.70
C PHE A 703 26.69 8.50 -15.76
N ASP A 704 27.74 7.73 -16.04
CA ASP A 704 29.00 7.73 -15.30
C ASP A 704 29.65 9.11 -15.40
N GLY A 705 29.98 9.73 -14.26
CA GLY A 705 30.49 11.10 -14.22
C GLY A 705 31.83 11.31 -14.92
N LYS A 706 32.63 10.24 -15.01
CA LYS A 706 34.00 10.28 -15.48
C LYS A 706 34.14 9.98 -16.96
N THR A 707 33.29 9.11 -17.48
CA THR A 707 33.27 8.65 -18.87
C THR A 707 32.09 9.19 -19.66
N PHE A 708 31.05 9.67 -18.97
CA PHE A 708 29.74 10.03 -19.51
C PHE A 708 29.02 8.91 -20.26
N GLY A 709 29.41 7.66 -20.00
CA GLY A 709 28.74 6.46 -20.50
C GLY A 709 27.46 6.18 -19.71
N LEU A 710 26.42 5.68 -20.38
CA LEU A 710 25.19 5.22 -19.71
C LEU A 710 25.49 3.96 -18.87
N MET A 711 25.25 4.04 -17.57
CA MET A 711 25.43 2.95 -16.60
C MET A 711 24.14 2.17 -16.35
N ALA A 712 23.02 2.89 -16.20
CA ALA A 712 21.72 2.30 -15.89
C ALA A 712 20.59 3.02 -16.63
N ASP A 713 19.55 2.25 -16.96
CA ASP A 713 18.36 2.73 -17.67
C ASP A 713 17.17 1.84 -17.29
N PHE A 714 16.33 2.32 -16.37
CA PHE A 714 15.28 1.52 -15.73
C PHE A 714 14.09 2.40 -15.31
N PHE A 715 13.02 1.79 -14.78
CA PHE A 715 11.92 2.52 -14.16
C PHE A 715 12.17 2.65 -12.66
N GLY A 716 12.31 3.88 -12.15
CA GLY A 716 12.60 4.17 -10.74
C GLY A 716 11.36 4.23 -9.85
N ILE A 717 10.17 4.06 -10.42
CA ILE A 717 8.92 3.81 -9.73
C ILE A 717 8.31 2.60 -10.43
N ASP A 718 7.88 1.60 -9.65
CA ASP A 718 7.38 0.31 -10.16
C ASP A 718 5.93 0.43 -10.68
N ASP A 719 5.73 1.35 -11.62
CA ASP A 719 4.53 1.53 -12.42
C ASP A 719 4.95 1.94 -13.84
N THR A 720 5.00 0.96 -14.74
CA THR A 720 5.39 1.19 -16.14
C THR A 720 4.33 1.93 -16.96
N GLY A 721 3.10 2.05 -16.45
CA GLY A 721 1.99 2.82 -17.02
C GLY A 721 2.00 4.28 -16.60
N PHE A 722 2.66 4.63 -15.50
CA PHE A 722 2.76 5.98 -14.98
C PHE A 722 3.42 6.95 -15.96
N ARG A 723 2.85 8.14 -16.15
CA ARG A 723 3.32 9.17 -17.08
C ARG A 723 3.50 10.56 -16.44
N GLY A 724 3.87 10.57 -15.16
CA GLY A 724 4.09 11.81 -14.41
C GLY A 724 5.53 12.32 -14.35
N GLY A 725 6.47 11.57 -14.90
CA GLY A 725 7.91 11.78 -14.70
C GLY A 725 8.38 11.32 -13.33
N ALA A 726 9.64 11.58 -13.04
CA ALA A 726 10.26 11.30 -11.74
C ALA A 726 11.23 12.42 -11.37
N ARG A 727 11.53 12.53 -10.08
CA ARG A 727 12.59 13.38 -9.53
C ARG A 727 13.56 12.47 -8.79
N ALA A 728 14.83 12.81 -8.78
CA ALA A 728 15.85 11.98 -8.15
C ALA A 728 16.75 12.81 -7.24
N ALA A 729 17.38 12.14 -6.30
CA ALA A 729 18.45 12.66 -5.46
C ALA A 729 19.42 11.54 -5.11
N VAL A 730 20.67 11.89 -4.83
CA VAL A 730 21.73 10.93 -4.47
C VAL A 730 22.34 11.32 -3.13
N GLY A 731 22.55 10.33 -2.27
CA GLY A 731 23.31 10.45 -1.02
C GLY A 731 23.47 9.11 -0.32
N ASP A 732 24.43 8.98 0.58
CA ASP A 732 24.84 7.70 1.17
C ASP A 732 23.93 7.30 2.35
N LEU A 733 22.77 6.70 2.06
CA LEU A 733 21.87 6.21 3.10
C LEU A 733 22.52 5.06 3.87
N THR A 734 23.26 4.19 3.17
CA THR A 734 23.84 2.98 3.75
C THR A 734 25.06 3.22 4.63
N GLY A 735 25.67 4.41 4.56
CA GLY A 735 26.94 4.73 5.22
C GLY A 735 28.12 3.98 4.62
N ALA A 736 28.00 3.50 3.39
CA ALA A 736 28.96 2.62 2.73
C ALA A 736 30.09 3.40 2.01
N GLY A 737 30.01 4.73 1.99
CA GLY A 737 30.98 5.62 1.35
C GLY A 737 30.73 5.86 -0.14
N TYR A 738 29.57 5.46 -0.66
CA TYR A 738 29.09 5.74 -2.01
C TYR A 738 27.61 6.10 -1.95
N GLY A 739 27.12 6.84 -2.95
CA GLY A 739 25.76 7.36 -2.95
C GLY A 739 24.74 6.28 -3.28
N ASP A 740 23.57 6.42 -2.68
CA ASP A 740 22.37 5.68 -2.99
C ASP A 740 21.38 6.57 -3.75
N LEU A 741 20.56 5.97 -4.61
CA LEU A 741 19.61 6.72 -5.44
C LEU A 741 18.22 6.71 -4.81
N ILE A 742 17.70 7.91 -4.55
CA ILE A 742 16.30 8.11 -4.16
C ILE A 742 15.52 8.66 -5.36
N VAL A 743 14.38 8.06 -5.65
CA VAL A 743 13.48 8.46 -6.74
C VAL A 743 12.12 8.80 -6.15
N SER A 744 11.58 9.96 -6.50
CA SER A 744 10.20 10.33 -6.20
C SER A 744 9.36 10.43 -7.46
N ALA A 745 8.12 9.98 -7.37
CA ALA A 745 7.16 10.11 -8.46
C ALA A 745 6.84 11.58 -8.76
N GLY A 746 6.63 11.89 -10.04
CA GLY A 746 6.27 13.23 -10.51
C GLY A 746 4.77 13.51 -10.49
N PHE A 747 4.27 14.17 -11.54
CA PHE A 747 2.88 14.61 -11.67
C PHE A 747 1.88 13.43 -11.71
N GLY A 748 0.89 13.42 -10.81
CA GLY A 748 -0.12 12.37 -10.74
C GLY A 748 0.35 11.06 -10.09
N GLY A 749 1.59 10.97 -9.62
CA GLY A 749 2.14 9.76 -9.00
C GLY A 749 2.01 9.70 -7.48
N GLY A 750 1.48 10.76 -6.87
CA GLY A 750 1.51 10.97 -5.43
C GLY A 750 2.95 11.18 -4.92
N PRO A 751 3.15 11.54 -3.65
CA PRO A 751 4.47 11.82 -3.07
C PRO A 751 5.26 10.53 -2.77
N ARG A 752 5.19 9.54 -3.68
CA ARG A 752 5.85 8.24 -3.55
C ARG A 752 7.36 8.40 -3.63
N ILE A 753 8.09 7.67 -2.81
CA ILE A 753 9.53 7.60 -2.74
C ILE A 753 9.97 6.14 -2.84
N ALA A 754 10.97 5.89 -3.67
CA ALA A 754 11.69 4.64 -3.83
C ALA A 754 13.18 4.89 -3.57
N GLY A 755 13.89 3.90 -3.01
CA GLY A 755 15.33 3.98 -2.77
C GLY A 755 16.08 2.77 -3.33
N TYR A 756 17.25 2.99 -3.91
CA TYR A 756 18.05 1.97 -4.59
C TYR A 756 19.54 2.07 -4.23
N ASP A 757 20.20 0.92 -4.06
CA ASP A 757 21.64 0.83 -3.82
C ASP A 757 22.41 1.30 -5.06
N GLY A 758 23.25 2.33 -4.88
CA GLY A 758 23.93 2.97 -6.01
C GLY A 758 24.96 2.08 -6.69
N LYS A 759 25.62 1.22 -5.92
CA LYS A 759 26.63 0.28 -6.46
C LYS A 759 26.02 -0.81 -7.32
N SER A 760 24.84 -1.30 -6.95
CA SER A 760 24.09 -2.26 -7.76
C SER A 760 23.59 -1.58 -9.05
N LEU A 761 23.09 -0.34 -8.95
CA LEU A 761 22.73 0.46 -10.12
C LEU A 761 23.89 0.69 -11.08
N ALA A 762 25.10 0.93 -10.56
CA ALA A 762 26.31 1.12 -11.36
C ALA A 762 26.65 -0.10 -12.24
N THR A 763 26.12 -1.28 -11.89
CA THR A 763 26.25 -2.52 -12.67
C THR A 763 25.02 -2.84 -13.53
N GLY A 764 24.04 -1.94 -13.59
CA GLY A 764 22.79 -2.10 -14.32
C GLY A 764 21.76 -3.00 -13.63
N ASN A 765 21.93 -3.25 -12.32
CA ASN A 765 21.06 -4.11 -11.52
C ASN A 765 20.40 -3.29 -10.39
N PRO A 766 19.18 -2.73 -10.59
CA PRO A 766 18.49 -1.99 -9.55
C PRO A 766 18.14 -2.89 -8.35
N VAL A 767 18.63 -2.55 -7.16
CA VAL A 767 18.31 -3.23 -5.90
C VAL A 767 17.69 -2.21 -4.96
N LYS A 768 16.48 -2.49 -4.46
CA LYS A 768 15.79 -1.59 -3.52
C LYS A 768 16.46 -1.64 -2.15
N LEU A 769 16.53 -0.49 -1.50
CA LEU A 769 17.02 -0.34 -0.12
C LEU A 769 15.93 -0.49 0.93
N PHE A 770 14.70 -0.15 0.56
CA PHE A 770 13.51 -0.21 1.41
C PHE A 770 12.25 -0.24 0.53
N ALA A 771 11.11 -0.60 1.13
CA ALA A 771 9.82 -0.56 0.44
C ALA A 771 9.37 0.87 0.12
N ASP A 772 8.80 1.08 -1.06
CA ASP A 772 8.32 2.40 -1.47
C ASP A 772 7.30 2.97 -0.46
N PHE A 773 7.38 4.27 -0.19
CA PHE A 773 6.47 4.93 0.75
C PHE A 773 6.04 6.30 0.26
N TYR A 774 4.89 6.79 0.75
CA TYR A 774 4.45 8.16 0.51
C TYR A 774 5.05 9.13 1.54
N ALA A 775 5.79 10.14 1.08
CA ALA A 775 6.39 11.17 1.95
C ALA A 775 5.36 12.12 2.55
N PHE A 776 4.28 12.35 1.82
CA PHE A 776 3.14 13.17 2.26
C PHE A 776 1.84 12.40 2.04
N GLU A 777 0.73 13.02 2.38
CA GLU A 777 -0.61 12.50 2.15
C GLU A 777 -0.82 12.20 0.66
N PRO A 778 -1.38 11.04 0.27
CA PRO A 778 -1.54 10.66 -1.16
C PRO A 778 -2.34 11.68 -2.00
N THR A 779 -3.15 12.50 -1.34
CA THR A 779 -3.89 13.61 -1.97
C THR A 779 -2.97 14.67 -2.60
N LEU A 780 -1.69 14.73 -2.21
CA LEU A 780 -0.66 15.50 -2.91
C LEU A 780 -0.26 14.80 -4.22
N SER A 781 -1.12 14.89 -5.22
CA SER A 781 -1.00 14.08 -6.44
C SER A 781 0.24 14.38 -7.28
N ASN A 782 0.87 15.56 -7.18
CA ASN A 782 1.99 15.94 -8.07
C ASN A 782 3.39 15.61 -7.53
N GLY A 783 3.46 14.69 -6.58
CA GLY A 783 4.72 14.15 -6.09
C GLY A 783 5.40 14.99 -5.02
N ALA A 784 6.64 14.61 -4.71
CA ALA A 784 7.53 15.38 -3.85
C ALA A 784 8.77 15.81 -4.65
N TYR A 785 9.40 16.90 -4.22
CA TYR A 785 10.81 17.16 -4.47
C TYR A 785 11.62 16.40 -3.42
N VAL A 786 12.77 15.87 -3.80
CA VAL A 786 13.60 15.06 -2.90
C VAL A 786 15.03 15.54 -2.89
N ALA A 787 15.66 15.49 -1.73
CA ALA A 787 17.09 15.64 -1.50
C ALA A 787 17.53 14.60 -0.46
N VAL A 788 18.83 14.31 -0.39
CA VAL A 788 19.36 13.27 0.48
C VAL A 788 20.62 13.80 1.16
N GLY A 789 20.72 13.63 2.48
CA GLY A 789 21.89 14.05 3.26
C GLY A 789 21.73 13.85 4.76
N ASP A 790 22.83 13.64 5.47
CA ASP A 790 22.90 13.35 6.90
C ASP A 790 22.59 14.60 7.74
N VAL A 791 21.30 14.88 7.97
CA VAL A 791 20.83 16.07 8.68
C VAL A 791 20.99 15.91 10.19
N ASN A 792 20.81 14.69 10.68
CA ASN A 792 20.87 14.36 12.11
C ASN A 792 22.32 14.13 12.63
N GLY A 793 23.30 13.89 11.74
CA GLY A 793 24.70 13.66 12.05
C GLY A 793 25.01 12.24 12.54
N ASP A 794 24.22 11.24 12.15
CA ASP A 794 24.35 9.86 12.61
C ASP A 794 25.28 8.99 11.74
N GLY A 795 25.75 9.52 10.62
CA GLY A 795 26.60 8.83 9.66
C GLY A 795 25.85 8.14 8.52
N HIS A 796 24.52 8.27 8.47
CA HIS A 796 23.65 7.84 7.39
C HIS A 796 22.93 9.04 6.79
N ALA A 797 22.83 9.10 5.47
CA ALA A 797 22.09 10.19 4.85
C ALA A 797 20.58 10.06 5.09
N ASP A 798 19.92 11.16 5.43
CA ASP A 798 18.46 11.25 5.59
C ASP A 798 17.76 11.58 4.27
N ILE A 799 16.48 11.23 4.15
CA ILE A 799 15.64 11.62 3.00
C ILE A 799 14.88 12.89 3.34
N ILE A 800 15.09 13.96 2.58
CA ILE A 800 14.36 15.22 2.70
C ILE A 800 13.32 15.31 1.59
N ALA A 801 12.05 15.35 1.96
CA ALA A 801 10.94 15.57 1.04
C ALA A 801 10.43 17.01 1.12
N GLY A 802 10.32 17.68 -0.01
CA GLY A 802 9.63 18.95 -0.19
C GLY A 802 8.31 18.75 -0.93
N GLY A 803 7.22 19.38 -0.47
CA GLY A 803 5.92 19.27 -1.13
C GLY A 803 6.00 19.63 -2.62
N GLY A 804 5.47 18.78 -3.51
CA GLY A 804 5.40 19.04 -4.94
C GLY A 804 4.37 20.11 -5.33
N PRO A 805 4.21 20.40 -6.62
CA PRO A 805 3.26 21.41 -7.12
C PRO A 805 1.82 21.15 -6.64
N GLY A 806 1.11 22.18 -6.19
CA GLY A 806 -0.21 22.03 -5.57
C GLY A 806 -0.16 21.76 -4.06
N GLY A 807 1.01 21.40 -3.52
CA GLY A 807 1.28 21.25 -2.09
C GLY A 807 1.81 22.53 -1.45
N GLY A 808 1.69 22.61 -0.12
CA GLY A 808 2.34 23.66 0.66
C GLY A 808 3.86 23.57 0.61
N PRO A 809 4.60 24.61 1.04
CA PRO A 809 6.06 24.56 1.14
C PRO A 809 6.49 23.77 2.39
N ARG A 810 5.95 22.56 2.56
CA ARG A 810 6.25 21.65 3.67
C ARG A 810 7.53 20.88 3.34
N VAL A 811 8.41 20.79 4.33
CA VAL A 811 9.63 19.99 4.32
C VAL A 811 9.48 18.95 5.42
N THR A 812 9.68 17.68 5.07
CA THR A 812 9.74 16.57 6.03
C THR A 812 11.05 15.82 5.84
N VAL A 813 11.75 15.54 6.92
CA VAL A 813 13.03 14.80 6.94
C VAL A 813 12.77 13.42 7.54
N PHE A 814 13.14 12.37 6.83
CA PHE A 814 13.03 10.98 7.26
C PHE A 814 14.42 10.41 7.56
N ASP A 815 14.53 9.76 8.70
CA ASP A 815 15.76 9.15 9.18
C ASP A 815 16.21 8.01 8.27
N GLY A 816 17.38 8.16 7.65
CA GLY A 816 17.88 7.18 6.67
C GLY A 816 18.18 5.81 7.29
N ALA A 817 18.82 5.81 8.46
CA ALA A 817 19.15 4.60 9.19
C ALA A 817 17.90 3.80 9.59
N SER A 818 16.86 4.48 10.08
CA SER A 818 15.57 3.85 10.41
C SER A 818 14.91 3.28 9.15
N LEU A 819 14.94 4.00 8.02
CA LEU A 819 14.34 3.53 6.77
C LEU A 819 14.99 2.24 6.27
N LEU A 820 16.32 2.11 6.37
CA LEU A 820 17.04 0.87 6.06
C LEU A 820 16.68 -0.29 7.00
N ALA A 821 16.23 0.02 8.22
CA ALA A 821 15.65 -0.94 9.15
C ALA A 821 14.13 -1.12 8.95
N ASN A 822 13.59 -0.72 7.80
CA ASN A 822 12.16 -0.75 7.46
C ASN A 822 11.26 -0.01 8.48
N THR A 823 11.81 1.02 9.13
CA THR A 823 11.09 1.86 10.08
C THR A 823 11.06 3.30 9.58
N LYS A 824 9.87 3.86 9.39
CA LYS A 824 9.72 5.25 8.93
C LYS A 824 9.72 6.22 10.12
N THR A 825 10.87 6.83 10.41
CA THR A 825 11.02 7.83 11.48
C THR A 825 11.11 9.23 10.89
N VAL A 826 10.29 10.17 11.38
CA VAL A 826 10.36 11.58 10.99
C VAL A 826 11.28 12.34 11.96
N VAL A 827 12.34 12.94 11.42
CA VAL A 827 13.33 13.74 12.16
C VAL A 827 12.87 15.20 12.29
N ALA A 828 12.28 15.75 11.23
CA ALA A 828 11.78 17.13 11.19
C ALA A 828 10.59 17.29 10.25
N ASP A 829 9.70 18.24 10.55
CA ASP A 829 8.54 18.57 9.74
C ASP A 829 8.13 20.03 9.94
N PHE A 830 8.35 20.87 8.92
CA PHE A 830 8.13 22.31 9.01
C PHE A 830 7.75 22.94 7.67
N PHE A 831 7.22 24.16 7.71
CA PHE A 831 6.98 24.97 6.51
C PHE A 831 8.14 25.91 6.24
N ALA A 832 8.71 25.84 5.05
CA ALA A 832 9.80 26.69 4.59
C ALA A 832 9.27 27.84 3.71
N GLY A 833 8.51 28.75 4.33
CA GLY A 833 7.84 29.86 3.66
C GLY A 833 6.40 30.04 4.13
N ASP A 834 5.59 30.74 3.33
CA ASP A 834 4.16 30.95 3.63
C ASP A 834 3.38 29.62 3.48
N PRO A 835 2.79 29.07 4.57
CA PRO A 835 2.05 27.82 4.53
C PRO A 835 0.78 27.86 3.66
N SER A 836 0.32 29.04 3.24
CA SER A 836 -0.82 29.21 2.32
C SER A 836 -0.43 29.09 0.85
N ASN A 837 0.87 29.19 0.52
CA ASN A 837 1.34 28.99 -0.84
C ASN A 837 1.15 27.53 -1.26
N ARG A 838 0.88 27.28 -2.54
CA ARG A 838 0.65 25.92 -3.09
C ARG A 838 1.57 25.60 -4.27
N GLY A 839 2.66 26.33 -4.42
CA GLY A 839 3.68 26.11 -5.45
C GLY A 839 4.66 24.98 -5.12
N GLY A 840 4.52 24.34 -3.96
CA GLY A 840 5.50 23.40 -3.42
C GLY A 840 6.79 24.06 -2.93
N ILE A 841 7.79 23.24 -2.62
CA ILE A 841 9.12 23.69 -2.22
C ILE A 841 10.19 22.76 -2.79
N ARG A 842 11.18 23.33 -3.49
CA ARG A 842 12.29 22.59 -4.09
C ARG A 842 13.41 22.50 -3.05
N VAL A 843 14.04 21.34 -2.94
CA VAL A 843 14.99 21.04 -1.86
C VAL A 843 16.32 20.58 -2.44
N ALA A 844 17.42 20.95 -1.79
CA ALA A 844 18.76 20.47 -2.08
C ALA A 844 19.58 20.40 -0.78
N VAL A 845 20.51 19.45 -0.69
CA VAL A 845 21.44 19.30 0.44
C VAL A 845 22.80 19.86 0.06
N LYS A 846 23.43 20.61 0.98
CA LYS A 846 24.78 21.16 0.88
C LYS A 846 25.46 21.27 2.25
N ASN A 847 26.77 21.46 2.26
CA ASN A 847 27.54 21.81 3.45
C ASN A 847 27.80 23.33 3.50
N LEU A 848 26.89 24.08 4.14
CA LEU A 848 26.94 25.55 4.16
C LEU A 848 27.71 26.14 5.35
N ASP A 849 27.92 25.36 6.41
CA ASP A 849 28.54 25.83 7.66
C ASP A 849 29.83 25.07 8.02
N GLY A 850 30.25 24.12 7.19
CA GLY A 850 31.45 23.31 7.40
C GLY A 850 31.29 22.24 8.48
N SER A 851 30.07 21.98 8.93
CA SER A 851 29.78 20.93 9.91
C SER A 851 29.77 19.53 9.28
N ASP A 852 29.59 18.53 10.14
CA ASP A 852 29.31 17.14 9.79
C ASP A 852 27.81 16.85 9.62
N GLN A 853 26.96 17.88 9.67
CA GLN A 853 25.53 17.77 9.40
C GLN A 853 25.18 18.49 8.08
N ALA A 854 24.42 17.80 7.24
CA ALA A 854 23.87 18.33 6.01
C ALA A 854 23.04 19.60 6.28
N SER A 855 23.31 20.65 5.52
CA SER A 855 22.45 21.83 5.46
C SER A 855 21.43 21.68 4.34
N LEU A 856 20.25 22.26 4.54
CA LEU A 856 19.16 22.28 3.57
C LEU A 856 19.10 23.64 2.87
N VAL A 857 19.07 23.62 1.54
CA VAL A 857 18.72 24.77 0.69
C VAL A 857 17.33 24.54 0.14
N VAL A 858 16.44 25.52 0.30
CA VAL A 858 15.10 25.47 -0.29
C VAL A 858 14.84 26.60 -1.28
N GLY A 859 14.21 26.26 -2.39
CA GLY A 859 13.78 27.18 -3.45
C GLY A 859 12.27 27.35 -3.46
N ALA A 860 11.83 28.61 -3.46
CA ALA A 860 10.42 28.96 -3.50
C ALA A 860 9.68 28.35 -4.71
N GLY A 861 8.47 27.84 -4.45
CA GLY A 861 7.54 27.39 -5.47
C GLY A 861 6.95 28.51 -6.31
N THR A 862 6.24 28.15 -7.39
CA THR A 862 5.53 29.13 -8.23
C THR A 862 4.56 29.98 -7.40
N GLY A 863 4.61 31.30 -7.61
CA GLY A 863 3.79 32.28 -6.88
C GLY A 863 4.39 32.75 -5.54
N ALA A 864 5.50 32.14 -5.07
CA ALA A 864 6.22 32.58 -3.87
C ALA A 864 7.43 33.49 -4.16
N GLY A 865 7.66 33.88 -5.42
CA GLY A 865 8.85 34.64 -5.80
C GLY A 865 10.02 33.74 -6.19
N SER A 866 11.24 34.25 -6.03
CA SER A 866 12.50 33.53 -6.23
C SER A 866 13.33 33.48 -4.94
N ALA A 867 12.64 33.41 -3.80
CA ALA A 867 13.30 33.32 -2.50
C ALA A 867 14.03 31.99 -2.35
N ILE A 868 15.27 32.08 -1.89
CA ILE A 868 16.09 30.97 -1.40
C ILE A 868 16.18 31.11 0.11
N THR A 869 15.88 30.04 0.84
CA THR A 869 16.08 29.97 2.30
C THR A 869 16.95 28.77 2.63
N THR A 870 17.86 28.93 3.58
CA THR A 870 18.78 27.87 3.99
C THR A 870 18.66 27.57 5.48
N TYR A 871 18.94 26.34 5.86
CA TYR A 871 18.91 25.85 7.24
C TYR A 871 20.11 24.95 7.47
N THR A 872 20.80 25.09 8.60
CA THR A 872 21.83 24.12 9.00
C THR A 872 21.18 22.89 9.61
N GLY A 873 21.81 21.72 9.50
CA GLY A 873 21.32 20.51 10.17
C GLY A 873 21.14 20.73 11.67
N ALA A 874 22.09 21.42 12.31
CA ALA A 874 21.99 21.77 13.73
C ALA A 874 20.76 22.63 14.05
N ALA A 875 20.37 23.56 13.18
CA ALA A 875 19.17 24.36 13.36
C ALA A 875 17.87 23.53 13.19
N ILE A 876 17.89 22.59 12.25
CA ILE A 876 16.80 21.61 12.05
C ILE A 876 16.65 20.75 13.29
N MET A 877 17.73 20.16 13.78
CA MET A 877 17.71 19.30 14.98
C MET A 877 17.35 20.06 16.26
N ALA A 878 17.73 21.34 16.37
CA ALA A 878 17.39 22.17 17.53
C ALA A 878 15.91 22.55 17.59
N ALA A 879 15.25 22.73 16.44
CA ALA A 879 13.83 23.09 16.36
C ALA A 879 13.16 22.41 15.15
N PRO A 880 12.86 21.11 15.23
CA PRO A 880 12.45 20.31 14.06
C PRO A 880 11.13 20.74 13.40
N SER A 881 10.30 21.51 14.09
CA SER A 881 9.03 22.05 13.57
C SER A 881 9.08 23.52 13.13
N SER A 882 10.19 24.21 13.42
CA SER A 882 10.36 25.64 13.12
C SER A 882 11.84 26.07 13.16
N PRO A 883 12.70 25.48 12.30
CA PRO A 883 14.11 25.78 12.34
C PRO A 883 14.41 27.23 11.97
N ALA A 884 15.41 27.81 12.63
CA ALA A 884 15.89 29.13 12.27
C ALA A 884 16.63 29.07 10.93
N ALA A 885 16.26 29.94 10.00
CA ALA A 885 16.99 30.09 8.74
C ALA A 885 18.42 30.59 9.00
N LEU A 886 19.40 30.00 8.33
CA LEU A 886 20.77 30.50 8.27
C LEU A 886 20.79 31.83 7.49
N TYR A 887 20.16 31.86 6.31
CA TYR A 887 19.87 33.08 5.58
C TYR A 887 18.70 32.90 4.59
N THR A 888 18.15 34.03 4.16
CA THR A 888 17.14 34.11 3.09
C THR A 888 17.48 35.27 2.16
N PHE A 889 17.43 35.05 0.86
CA PHE A 889 17.60 36.11 -0.15
C PHE A 889 16.75 35.84 -1.39
N ASP A 890 16.56 36.86 -2.22
CA ASP A 890 15.82 36.77 -3.48
C ASP A 890 16.80 36.60 -4.65
N ALA A 891 16.81 35.40 -5.26
CA ALA A 891 17.76 35.07 -6.32
C ALA A 891 17.46 35.80 -7.64
N GLN A 892 16.21 36.21 -7.87
CA GLN A 892 15.80 36.92 -9.08
C GLN A 892 14.75 38.00 -8.77
N PRO A 893 15.15 39.17 -8.25
CA PRO A 893 14.23 40.21 -7.82
C PRO A 893 13.16 40.58 -8.86
N GLY A 894 11.91 40.49 -8.45
CA GLY A 894 10.73 40.77 -9.29
C GLY A 894 10.23 39.60 -10.13
N PHE A 895 10.87 38.43 -10.05
CA PHE A 895 10.38 37.19 -10.64
C PHE A 895 9.48 36.43 -9.65
N ALA A 896 8.32 35.97 -10.12
CA ALA A 896 7.32 35.29 -9.31
C ALA A 896 7.16 33.79 -9.63
N GLY A 897 7.94 33.27 -10.59
CA GLY A 897 7.75 31.93 -11.14
C GLY A 897 8.22 30.78 -10.24
N GLY A 898 9.00 31.07 -9.19
CA GLY A 898 9.69 30.05 -8.40
C GLY A 898 11.10 29.78 -8.90
N VAL A 899 11.87 29.01 -8.14
CA VAL A 899 13.25 28.61 -8.49
C VAL A 899 13.50 27.15 -8.14
N PHE A 900 14.34 26.50 -8.94
CA PHE A 900 14.94 25.20 -8.64
C PHE A 900 16.28 25.42 -7.94
N VAL A 901 16.61 24.53 -7.02
CA VAL A 901 17.87 24.48 -6.28
C VAL A 901 18.47 23.09 -6.43
N GLY A 902 19.81 22.98 -6.41
CA GLY A 902 20.52 21.71 -6.52
C GLY A 902 22.01 21.81 -6.21
#